data_AF-A0AA35SFG9-F1
#
_entry.id   AF-A0AA35SFG9-F1
#
_cell.length_a   1.000
_cell.length_b   1.000
_cell.length_c   1.000
_cell.angle_alpha   90.00
_cell.angle_beta   90.00
_cell.angle_gamma   90.00
#
_symmetry.space_group_name_H-M   'P 1'
#
loop_
_entity.id
_entity.type
_entity.pdbx_description
1 polymer ?
#
loop_
_entity_poly.entity_id
_entity_poly.type
_entity_poly.pdbx_seq_one_letter_code
_entity_poly.pdbx_strand_id
1 'polypeptide(L)'
;MGNPGPGGYGVILDHQGRRKEMSGGYSLTTNNRMELLATIVGLEALTKPCQVTLHSDSRYVVDAVSKGWAAKWQRNGWMRNKREAAVNPDLWERLLDLLERYPTDFRNKRGTIMAVSASTIRNVALLSHSGAGKTTLVETMLFNAQVINRLGRVEDGTTVSDYEPEENRRSSSVQTSLLRLDDGDSKINMLDTPGYDEFLGEAVAAVRVVESAVIVVAAPTGVDVGTERGWNMAQERGLAVAFVLNKMDRENASFERSVQELQDIFGTRCVPFQLPVGEAQDFTGLVSVIDPPADMPAGVIGDFDAARERLIEAVAESDDELADKYLEGEDITAAEVTAGARKAIISGDLIPILVTSATQDIGVNELVQVMRDFLPSPADSPQTSGDDDMAPDSAGPAAAVVFKTTSDAFVGKLSMFRVFRGSMKSNGDIYNVNRNQSERLGQLYLPQGNSQENVAEVVAGDIAAVGKLGSTLTGNTLCASDARVTLPGIEFPKGFYSLAVVPATQADLDKMSTSLARIVEDDPSLQFTRNPETSESLLTGLGEVQIEVALDRIKRKFGASLNVKLPVVPYRETITQITNSEYRHKKQTGGSGQYGHVLLRLEPKIRDEGFEFSNEVVGGRVPRELIPAVEKGVVSMLKEGVLAGFPVVDLKAVLYDGSTHPVDGKPIAFEIAGSQALRQGMTKASPVLLEPIVKLYVTVPENYTGDIISDINSKRGRILGMVPETRYTIVEAEVPQSEVQRYSQDLRSMTGGRGSYRFEFGHYEQVPQNIEQRVIDTAKQAKAVTIA
;
A
#
# COMPACT_ATOMS: atom_id res chain seq x y z
N MET A 1 -39.55 18.77 -13.35
CA MET A 1 -40.46 19.38 -14.35
C MET A 1 -40.32 18.58 -15.63
N GLY A 2 -41.40 17.98 -16.12
CA GLY A 2 -41.34 17.06 -17.27
C GLY A 2 -41.14 17.80 -18.59
N ASN A 3 -40.43 17.15 -19.52
CA ASN A 3 -40.29 17.56 -20.91
C ASN A 3 -41.60 17.18 -21.66
N PRO A 4 -42.31 18.09 -22.35
CA PRO A 4 -41.95 19.48 -22.68
C PRO A 4 -42.17 20.50 -21.55
N GLY A 5 -41.23 21.44 -21.39
CA GLY A 5 -41.24 22.52 -20.40
C GLY A 5 -40.37 23.71 -20.80
N PRO A 6 -40.17 24.73 -19.94
CA PRO A 6 -39.29 25.86 -20.25
C PRO A 6 -37.83 25.40 -20.36
N GLY A 7 -37.10 25.90 -21.35
CA GLY A 7 -35.72 25.52 -21.62
C GLY A 7 -34.99 26.54 -22.49
N GLY A 8 -33.67 26.48 -22.52
CA GLY A 8 -32.84 27.40 -23.29
C GLY A 8 -31.61 26.73 -23.88
N TYR A 9 -30.93 27.46 -24.75
CA TYR A 9 -29.72 27.02 -25.42
C TYR A 9 -28.63 28.09 -25.25
N GLY A 10 -27.37 27.67 -25.28
CA GLY A 10 -26.20 28.53 -25.21
C GLY A 10 -25.15 28.08 -26.21
N VAL A 11 -24.47 29.03 -26.84
CA VAL A 11 -23.44 28.81 -27.86
C VAL A 11 -22.26 29.73 -27.60
N ILE A 12 -21.06 29.19 -27.71
CA ILE A 12 -19.82 29.95 -27.66
C ILE A 12 -19.11 29.71 -28.99
N LEU A 13 -18.81 30.79 -29.72
CA LEU A 13 -17.95 30.79 -30.89
C LEU A 13 -16.60 31.36 -30.49
N ASP A 14 -15.53 30.63 -30.79
CA ASP A 14 -14.15 31.05 -30.56
C ASP A 14 -13.36 30.97 -31.86
N HIS A 15 -12.69 32.06 -32.23
CA HIS A 15 -11.79 32.09 -33.38
C HIS A 15 -10.64 33.08 -33.14
N GLN A 16 -9.40 32.62 -33.19
CA GLN A 16 -8.19 33.44 -33.05
C GLN A 16 -8.21 34.34 -31.81
N GLY A 17 -8.68 33.81 -30.67
CA GLY A 17 -8.76 34.54 -29.40
C GLY A 17 -9.91 35.54 -29.29
N ARG A 18 -10.84 35.56 -30.26
CA ARG A 18 -12.10 36.31 -30.19
C ARG A 18 -13.25 35.37 -29.85
N ARG A 19 -13.87 35.61 -28.70
CA ARG A 19 -15.02 34.85 -28.20
C ARG A 19 -16.32 35.62 -28.39
N LYS A 20 -17.36 34.95 -28.90
CA LYS A 20 -18.72 35.46 -28.99
C LYS A 20 -19.69 34.47 -28.35
N GLU A 21 -20.52 34.95 -27.44
CA GLU A 21 -21.52 34.14 -26.75
C GLU A 21 -22.92 34.48 -27.25
N MET A 22 -23.75 33.46 -27.40
CA MET A 22 -25.14 33.59 -27.84
C MET A 22 -26.00 32.65 -27.00
N SER A 23 -27.22 33.07 -26.69
CA SER A 23 -28.18 32.24 -25.96
C SER A 23 -29.60 32.61 -26.33
N GLY A 24 -30.53 31.71 -26.05
CA GLY A 24 -31.96 31.91 -26.26
C GLY A 24 -32.78 30.97 -25.38
N GLY A 25 -34.08 31.23 -25.26
CA GLY A 25 -34.98 30.45 -24.40
C GLY A 25 -36.41 30.39 -24.93
N TYR A 26 -37.10 29.31 -24.61
CA TYR A 26 -38.49 29.04 -25.01
C TYR A 26 -39.28 28.53 -23.81
N SER A 27 -40.54 28.95 -23.71
CA SER A 27 -41.44 28.58 -22.61
C SER A 27 -41.94 27.12 -22.68
N LEU A 28 -42.00 26.55 -23.88
CA LEU A 28 -42.42 25.17 -24.12
C LEU A 28 -41.49 24.52 -25.15
N THR A 29 -40.51 23.77 -24.69
CA THR A 29 -39.48 23.14 -25.51
C THR A 29 -39.03 21.79 -24.94
N THR A 30 -38.13 21.13 -25.66
CA THR A 30 -37.51 19.87 -25.28
C THR A 30 -35.99 19.98 -25.32
N ASN A 31 -35.27 19.17 -24.55
CA ASN A 31 -33.80 19.17 -24.55
C ASN A 31 -33.23 18.98 -25.97
N ASN A 32 -33.68 17.96 -26.69
CA ASN A 32 -33.24 17.69 -28.06
C ASN A 32 -33.49 18.89 -29.01
N ARG A 33 -34.57 19.64 -28.81
CA ARG A 33 -34.86 20.84 -29.61
C ARG A 33 -33.88 21.97 -29.29
N MET A 34 -33.53 22.16 -28.02
CA MET A 34 -32.58 23.18 -27.58
C MET A 34 -31.16 22.86 -28.03
N GLU A 35 -30.76 21.59 -27.98
CA GLU A 35 -29.46 21.12 -28.45
C GLU A 35 -29.29 21.34 -29.96
N LEU A 36 -30.30 20.98 -30.76
CA LEU A 36 -30.31 21.28 -32.21
C LEU A 36 -30.23 22.78 -32.49
N LEU A 37 -30.99 23.60 -31.75
CA LEU A 37 -31.00 25.04 -31.92
C LEU A 37 -29.67 25.69 -31.53
N ALA A 38 -28.98 25.21 -30.49
CA ALA A 38 -27.62 25.67 -30.18
C ALA A 38 -26.69 25.49 -31.38
N THR A 39 -26.67 24.29 -31.96
CA THR A 39 -25.81 23.98 -33.10
C THR A 39 -26.15 24.85 -34.31
N ILE A 40 -27.44 24.95 -34.66
CA ILE A 40 -27.92 25.77 -35.79
C ILE A 40 -27.51 27.23 -35.62
N VAL A 41 -27.80 27.82 -34.45
CA VAL A 41 -27.51 29.23 -34.18
C VAL A 41 -26.00 29.51 -34.19
N GLY A 42 -25.19 28.56 -33.75
CA GLY A 42 -23.74 28.64 -33.86
C GLY A 42 -23.25 28.70 -35.30
N LEU A 43 -23.72 27.79 -36.15
CA LEU A 43 -23.32 27.75 -37.55
C LEU A 43 -23.86 28.95 -38.36
N GLU A 44 -25.07 29.41 -38.08
CA GLU A 44 -25.66 30.57 -38.77
C GLU A 44 -24.96 31.90 -38.48
N ALA A 45 -24.29 31.99 -37.33
CA ALA A 45 -23.53 33.18 -36.97
C ALA A 45 -22.20 33.29 -37.75
N LEU A 46 -21.80 32.27 -38.52
CA LEU A 46 -20.60 32.27 -39.34
C LEU A 46 -20.85 32.99 -40.68
N THR A 47 -20.03 33.99 -41.00
CA THR A 47 -20.22 34.83 -42.20
C THR A 47 -19.40 34.42 -43.42
N LYS A 48 -18.44 33.49 -43.25
CA LYS A 48 -17.57 32.99 -44.32
C LYS A 48 -17.46 31.46 -44.25
N PRO A 49 -17.34 30.75 -45.39
CA PRO A 49 -17.05 29.31 -45.38
C PRO A 49 -15.76 29.02 -44.61
N CYS A 50 -15.84 28.10 -43.66
CA CYS A 50 -14.72 27.64 -42.86
C CYS A 50 -14.97 26.21 -42.37
N GLN A 51 -13.90 25.52 -41.99
CA GLN A 51 -14.00 24.27 -41.26
C GLN A 51 -14.32 24.57 -39.80
N VAL A 52 -15.30 23.86 -39.25
CA VAL A 52 -15.80 24.08 -37.89
C VAL A 52 -15.46 22.85 -37.04
N THR A 53 -14.97 23.05 -35.82
CA THR A 53 -14.91 22.00 -34.81
C THR A 53 -16.00 22.27 -33.79
N LEU A 54 -17.02 21.41 -33.74
CA LEU A 54 -18.17 21.59 -32.88
C LEU A 54 -18.06 20.70 -31.65
N HIS A 55 -18.03 21.34 -30.48
CA HIS A 55 -18.02 20.65 -29.20
C HIS A 55 -19.43 20.64 -28.58
N SER A 56 -20.04 19.46 -28.44
CA SER A 56 -21.38 19.30 -27.84
C SER A 56 -21.42 18.07 -26.93
N ASP A 57 -22.11 18.16 -25.81
CA ASP A 57 -22.45 17.04 -24.92
C ASP A 57 -23.74 16.31 -25.35
N SER A 58 -24.43 16.81 -26.38
CA SER A 58 -25.61 16.17 -26.94
C SER A 58 -25.22 14.95 -27.76
N ARG A 59 -25.38 13.76 -27.17
CA ARG A 59 -25.30 12.49 -27.91
C ARG A 59 -26.31 12.46 -29.07
N TYR A 60 -27.48 13.08 -28.91
CA TYR A 60 -28.49 13.10 -29.97
C TYR A 60 -27.99 13.82 -31.22
N VAL A 61 -27.35 14.99 -31.06
CA VAL A 61 -26.82 15.76 -32.19
C VAL A 61 -25.56 15.08 -32.75
N VAL A 62 -24.61 14.72 -31.88
CA VAL A 62 -23.32 14.14 -32.27
C VAL A 62 -23.51 12.80 -32.96
N ASP A 63 -24.26 11.85 -32.37
CA ASP A 63 -24.45 10.53 -32.96
C ASP A 63 -25.27 10.59 -34.25
N ALA A 64 -26.32 11.43 -34.29
CA ALA A 64 -27.18 11.47 -35.47
C ALA A 64 -26.44 11.98 -36.71
N VAL A 65 -25.44 12.85 -36.54
CA VAL A 65 -24.57 13.28 -37.65
C VAL A 65 -23.42 12.31 -37.87
N SER A 66 -22.61 12.02 -36.85
CA SER A 66 -21.39 11.20 -36.98
C SER A 66 -21.67 9.75 -37.40
N LYS A 67 -22.77 9.15 -36.92
CA LYS A 67 -23.20 7.78 -37.29
C LYS A 67 -24.15 7.76 -38.50
N GLY A 68 -24.36 8.91 -39.15
CA GLY A 68 -25.15 9.03 -40.37
C GLY A 68 -26.66 8.81 -40.22
N TRP A 69 -27.21 8.89 -39.00
CA TRP A 69 -28.65 8.66 -38.77
C TRP A 69 -29.52 9.75 -39.40
N ALA A 70 -29.14 11.02 -39.28
CA ALA A 70 -29.89 12.15 -39.82
C ALA A 70 -30.01 12.05 -41.35
N ALA A 71 -28.90 11.74 -42.04
CA ALA A 71 -28.90 11.49 -43.48
C ALA A 71 -29.76 10.28 -43.88
N LYS A 72 -29.82 9.24 -43.04
CA LYS A 72 -30.70 8.08 -43.25
C LYS A 72 -32.17 8.45 -43.04
N TRP A 73 -32.49 9.27 -42.04
CA TRP A 73 -33.86 9.76 -41.80
C TRP A 73 -34.33 10.62 -42.96
N GLN A 74 -33.51 11.56 -43.44
CA GLN A 74 -33.82 12.40 -44.60
C GLN A 74 -34.14 11.57 -45.84
N ARG A 75 -33.31 10.55 -46.15
CA ARG A 75 -33.57 9.63 -47.27
C ARG A 75 -34.86 8.80 -47.12
N ASN A 76 -35.31 8.57 -45.89
CA ASN A 76 -36.51 7.80 -45.58
C ASN A 76 -37.73 8.70 -45.25
N GLY A 77 -37.76 9.95 -45.73
CA GLY A 77 -38.89 10.85 -45.49
C GLY A 77 -39.06 11.23 -44.02
N TRP A 78 -37.95 11.41 -43.30
CA TRP A 78 -37.87 11.70 -41.87
C TRP A 78 -38.44 10.62 -40.95
N MET A 79 -38.39 9.35 -41.38
CA MET A 79 -38.79 8.20 -40.55
C MET A 79 -37.57 7.53 -39.91
N ARG A 80 -37.59 7.33 -38.58
CA ARG A 80 -36.54 6.60 -37.84
C ARG A 80 -36.65 5.10 -38.08
N ASN A 81 -37.88 4.59 -38.12
CA ASN A 81 -38.24 3.22 -38.45
C ASN A 81 -39.63 3.20 -39.12
N LYS A 82 -40.17 2.02 -39.46
CA LYS A 82 -41.48 1.91 -40.15
C LYS A 82 -42.68 2.49 -39.37
N ARG A 83 -42.54 2.82 -38.07
CA ARG A 83 -43.63 3.25 -37.19
C ARG A 83 -43.40 4.61 -36.51
N GLU A 84 -42.17 5.14 -36.51
CA GLU A 84 -41.81 6.34 -35.75
C GLU A 84 -41.10 7.39 -36.62
N ALA A 85 -41.59 8.62 -36.56
CA ALA A 85 -40.97 9.79 -37.19
C ALA A 85 -39.74 10.28 -36.41
N ALA A 86 -38.82 10.93 -37.10
CA ALA A 86 -37.71 11.66 -36.50
C ALA A 86 -38.24 12.86 -35.71
N VAL A 87 -37.59 13.15 -34.57
CA VAL A 87 -38.00 14.24 -33.68
C VAL A 87 -37.36 15.54 -34.17
N ASN A 88 -38.16 16.59 -34.36
CA ASN A 88 -37.77 17.89 -34.94
C ASN A 88 -37.19 17.80 -36.37
N PRO A 89 -37.91 17.23 -37.36
CA PRO A 89 -37.41 17.11 -38.73
C PRO A 89 -37.14 18.48 -39.37
N ASP A 90 -37.90 19.50 -38.99
CA ASP A 90 -37.71 20.91 -39.39
C ASP A 90 -36.31 21.44 -39.02
N LEU A 91 -35.85 21.13 -37.81
CA LEU A 91 -34.54 21.56 -37.34
C LEU A 91 -33.40 20.73 -37.93
N TRP A 92 -33.64 19.43 -38.14
CA TRP A 92 -32.65 18.57 -38.77
C TRP A 92 -32.40 18.95 -40.24
N GLU A 93 -33.45 19.28 -40.99
CA GLU A 93 -33.31 19.77 -42.36
C GLU A 93 -32.47 21.04 -42.43
N ARG A 94 -32.78 22.01 -41.55
CA ARG A 94 -32.00 23.25 -41.41
C ARG A 94 -30.56 23.00 -41.00
N LEU A 95 -30.31 22.05 -40.10
CA LEU A 95 -28.96 21.71 -39.67
C LEU A 95 -28.16 21.04 -40.78
N LEU A 96 -28.74 20.09 -41.52
CA LEU A 96 -28.03 19.40 -42.62
C LEU A 96 -27.60 20.38 -43.73
N ASP A 97 -28.44 21.36 -44.09
CA ASP A 97 -28.08 22.43 -45.03
C ASP A 97 -26.86 23.25 -44.55
N LEU A 98 -26.84 23.57 -43.25
CA LEU A 98 -25.70 24.27 -42.64
C LEU A 98 -24.43 23.41 -42.63
N LEU A 99 -24.56 22.10 -42.43
CA LEU A 99 -23.41 21.17 -42.42
C LEU A 99 -22.82 20.95 -43.82
N GLU A 100 -23.62 21.04 -44.88
CA GLU A 100 -23.11 21.07 -46.26
C GLU A 100 -22.32 22.36 -46.53
N ARG A 101 -22.79 23.48 -45.97
CA ARG A 101 -22.14 24.79 -46.12
C ARG A 101 -20.89 24.97 -45.26
N TYR A 102 -20.84 24.35 -44.09
CA TYR A 102 -19.76 24.42 -43.11
C TYR A 102 -19.32 23.00 -42.72
N PRO A 103 -18.27 22.44 -43.37
CA PRO A 103 -17.73 21.15 -43.00
C PRO A 103 -17.36 21.13 -41.51
N THR A 104 -18.05 20.28 -40.74
CA THR A 104 -18.00 20.29 -39.27
C THR A 104 -17.46 18.97 -38.73
N ASP A 105 -16.38 19.04 -37.94
CA ASP A 105 -15.88 17.94 -37.11
C ASP A 105 -16.60 17.96 -35.75
N PHE A 106 -17.37 16.91 -35.45
CA PHE A 106 -18.14 16.82 -34.20
C PHE A 106 -17.31 16.16 -33.10
N ARG A 107 -17.10 16.87 -31.99
CA ARG A 107 -16.41 16.38 -30.80
C ARG A 107 -17.36 16.34 -29.63
N ASN A 108 -17.44 15.20 -28.94
CA ASN A 108 -18.18 15.12 -27.69
C ASN A 108 -17.47 15.99 -26.63
N LYS A 109 -18.23 16.88 -25.96
CA LYS A 109 -17.76 17.44 -24.68
C LYS A 109 -17.78 16.29 -23.68
N ARG A 110 -16.60 15.80 -23.30
CA ARG A 110 -16.43 14.79 -22.23
C ARG A 110 -16.91 15.39 -20.90
N GLY A 111 -18.20 15.24 -20.64
CA GLY A 111 -18.87 15.64 -19.41
C GLY A 111 -20.14 14.82 -19.13
N THR A 112 -20.45 13.84 -19.97
CA THR A 112 -21.47 12.82 -19.67
C THR A 112 -20.75 11.61 -19.14
N ILE A 113 -21.03 11.22 -17.88
CA ILE A 113 -20.68 9.91 -17.31
C ILE A 113 -20.93 8.86 -18.40
N MET A 114 -19.85 8.29 -18.93
CA MET A 114 -19.94 7.19 -19.89
C MET A 114 -20.72 6.05 -19.22
N ALA A 115 -21.43 5.23 -19.98
CA ALA A 115 -22.03 4.03 -19.42
C ALA A 115 -20.88 3.06 -19.08
N VAL A 116 -20.27 3.25 -17.91
CA VAL A 116 -19.14 2.45 -17.44
C VAL A 116 -19.65 1.03 -17.17
N SER A 117 -18.91 0.05 -17.65
CA SER A 117 -19.18 -1.37 -17.44
C SER A 117 -17.89 -2.11 -17.13
N ALA A 118 -18.00 -3.31 -16.56
CA ALA A 118 -16.84 -4.13 -16.22
C ALA A 118 -15.89 -4.38 -17.40
N SER A 119 -16.38 -4.43 -18.64
CA SER A 119 -15.55 -4.63 -19.85
C SER A 119 -14.82 -3.36 -20.33
N THR A 120 -15.31 -2.18 -19.97
CA THR A 120 -14.74 -0.89 -20.40
C THR A 120 -13.87 -0.24 -19.33
N ILE A 121 -13.65 -0.91 -18.18
CA ILE A 121 -12.73 -0.44 -17.15
C ILE A 121 -11.37 -1.12 -17.32
N ARG A 122 -10.30 -0.39 -17.02
CA ARG A 122 -8.97 -0.94 -16.75
C ARG A 122 -8.54 -0.48 -15.37
N ASN A 123 -8.20 -1.40 -14.48
CA ASN A 123 -7.62 -1.08 -13.18
C ASN A 123 -6.17 -1.52 -13.18
N VAL A 124 -5.26 -0.57 -12.99
CA VAL A 124 -3.82 -0.77 -13.13
C VAL A 124 -3.09 -0.23 -11.90
N ALA A 125 -2.19 -1.02 -11.33
CA ALA A 125 -1.24 -0.55 -10.33
C ALA A 125 0.10 -0.23 -11.00
N LEU A 126 0.68 0.94 -10.71
CA LEU A 126 2.03 1.28 -11.15
C LEU A 126 3.01 0.88 -10.05
N LEU A 127 3.93 -0.03 -10.35
CA LEU A 127 4.93 -0.57 -9.44
C LEU A 127 6.32 -0.26 -9.96
N SER A 128 7.28 0.03 -9.08
CA SER A 128 8.68 0.22 -9.45
C SER A 128 9.53 0.44 -8.20
N HIS A 129 10.85 0.46 -8.36
CA HIS A 129 11.70 1.14 -7.40
C HIS A 129 11.48 2.65 -7.34
N SER A 130 11.91 3.26 -6.24
CA SER A 130 11.90 4.69 -6.09
C SER A 130 12.68 5.38 -7.21
N GLY A 131 12.16 6.49 -7.70
CA GLY A 131 12.81 7.29 -8.72
C GLY A 131 12.66 6.78 -10.16
N ALA A 132 11.97 5.66 -10.43
CA ALA A 132 11.75 5.19 -11.82
C ALA A 132 10.85 6.13 -12.66
N GLY A 133 10.13 7.05 -12.00
CA GLY A 133 9.31 8.09 -12.66
C GLY A 133 7.83 7.76 -12.80
N LYS A 134 7.26 6.91 -11.92
CA LYS A 134 5.83 6.57 -11.90
C LYS A 134 4.93 7.80 -11.81
N THR A 135 5.16 8.63 -10.80
CA THR A 135 4.38 9.86 -10.56
C THR A 135 4.42 10.80 -11.77
N THR A 136 5.62 11.00 -12.34
CA THR A 136 5.78 11.82 -13.56
C THR A 136 5.05 11.21 -14.75
N LEU A 137 5.13 9.89 -14.92
CA LEU A 137 4.46 9.18 -16.01
C LEU A 137 2.94 9.34 -15.92
N VAL A 138 2.36 9.16 -14.73
CA VAL A 138 0.92 9.36 -14.52
C VAL A 138 0.51 10.82 -14.71
N GLU A 139 1.31 11.77 -14.22
CA GLU A 139 1.05 13.19 -14.41
C GLU A 139 0.98 13.55 -15.90
N THR A 140 1.90 13.03 -16.72
CA THR A 140 1.89 13.22 -18.17
C THR A 140 0.67 12.55 -18.82
N MET A 141 0.28 11.36 -18.40
CA MET A 141 -0.95 10.71 -18.87
C MET A 141 -2.19 11.56 -18.61
N LEU A 142 -2.32 12.10 -17.39
CA LEU A 142 -3.44 12.96 -17.00
C LEU A 142 -3.46 14.27 -17.80
N PHE A 143 -2.28 14.83 -18.08
CA PHE A 143 -2.14 16.04 -18.88
C PHE A 143 -2.57 15.80 -20.33
N ASN A 144 -2.10 14.72 -20.95
CA ASN A 144 -2.45 14.35 -22.32
C ASN A 144 -3.94 14.02 -22.46
N ALA A 145 -4.53 13.36 -21.45
CA ALA A 145 -5.96 13.10 -21.38
C ALA A 145 -6.80 14.34 -21.01
N GLN A 146 -6.17 15.51 -20.81
CA GLN A 146 -6.79 16.77 -20.42
C GLN A 146 -7.58 16.71 -19.10
N VAL A 147 -7.23 15.77 -18.22
CA VAL A 147 -7.76 15.70 -16.85
C VAL A 147 -7.17 16.84 -16.01
N ILE A 148 -5.92 17.20 -16.28
CA ILE A 148 -5.24 18.34 -15.68
C ILE A 148 -4.83 19.34 -16.76
N ASN A 149 -4.90 20.63 -16.44
CA ASN A 149 -4.61 21.71 -17.40
C ASN A 149 -3.13 22.11 -17.43
N ARG A 150 -2.34 21.64 -16.47
CA ARG A 150 -0.92 21.96 -16.33
C ARG A 150 -0.19 20.73 -15.85
N LEU A 151 0.92 20.42 -16.51
CA LEU A 151 1.83 19.35 -16.11
C LEU A 151 2.54 19.73 -14.79
N GLY A 152 2.30 18.96 -13.73
CA GLY A 152 2.99 19.07 -12.46
C GLY A 152 4.39 18.46 -12.48
N ARG A 153 5.19 18.79 -11.47
CA ARG A 153 6.53 18.22 -11.22
C ARG A 153 6.67 17.80 -9.76
N VAL A 154 7.33 16.67 -9.55
CA VAL A 154 7.55 16.08 -8.21
C VAL A 154 8.49 16.98 -7.41
N GLU A 155 9.52 17.51 -8.05
CA GLU A 155 10.50 18.41 -7.42
C GLU A 155 9.87 19.72 -6.95
N ASP A 156 8.81 20.16 -7.64
CA ASP A 156 8.07 21.38 -7.30
C ASP A 156 6.91 21.12 -6.32
N GLY A 157 6.60 19.85 -5.99
CA GLY A 157 5.46 19.47 -5.15
C GLY A 157 4.10 19.87 -5.74
N THR A 158 3.98 19.80 -7.08
CA THR A 158 2.80 20.29 -7.83
C THR A 158 2.01 19.19 -8.53
N THR A 159 2.42 17.94 -8.40
CA THR A 159 1.72 16.78 -8.99
C THR A 159 0.38 16.53 -8.33
N VAL A 160 -0.55 15.92 -9.06
CA VAL A 160 -1.86 15.53 -8.51
C VAL A 160 -1.77 14.27 -7.65
N SER A 161 -0.80 13.39 -7.93
CA SER A 161 -0.60 12.13 -7.20
C SER A 161 -0.03 12.36 -5.80
N ASP A 162 1.14 13.01 -5.73
CA ASP A 162 1.86 13.31 -4.48
C ASP A 162 1.41 14.67 -3.95
N TYR A 163 0.39 14.68 -3.09
CA TYR A 163 -0.21 15.91 -2.57
C TYR A 163 -0.07 16.08 -1.06
N GLU A 164 0.46 15.10 -0.34
CA GLU A 164 0.69 15.24 1.09
C GLU A 164 1.99 16.02 1.38
N PRO A 165 2.04 16.81 2.46
CA PRO A 165 3.23 17.60 2.80
C PRO A 165 4.50 16.76 2.99
N GLU A 166 4.38 15.53 3.51
CA GLU A 166 5.49 14.60 3.67
C GLU A 166 6.06 14.10 2.32
N GLU A 167 5.22 13.95 1.30
CA GLU A 167 5.64 13.55 -0.06
C GLU A 167 6.41 14.69 -0.72
N ASN A 168 5.86 15.90 -0.64
CA ASN A 168 6.51 17.11 -1.15
C ASN A 168 7.88 17.37 -0.51
N ARG A 169 8.02 17.12 0.80
CA ARG A 169 9.30 17.30 1.50
C ARG A 169 10.35 16.26 1.10
N ARG A 170 9.91 15.04 0.79
CA ARG A 170 10.78 13.90 0.44
C ARG A 170 10.98 13.76 -1.07
N SER A 171 10.21 14.49 -1.89
CA SER A 171 10.12 14.32 -3.35
C SER A 171 9.88 12.86 -3.75
N SER A 172 9.02 12.17 -2.99
CA SER A 172 8.69 10.77 -3.20
C SER A 172 7.34 10.42 -2.59
N SER A 173 6.55 9.62 -3.31
CA SER A 173 5.28 9.08 -2.84
C SER A 173 5.44 8.22 -1.59
N VAL A 174 4.57 8.41 -0.61
CA VAL A 174 4.52 7.62 0.63
C VAL A 174 3.19 6.89 0.79
N GLN A 175 2.20 7.20 -0.05
CA GLN A 175 0.92 6.54 -0.07
C GLN A 175 0.49 6.25 -1.51
N THR A 176 -0.40 5.27 -1.70
CA THR A 176 -0.99 5.03 -3.02
C THR A 176 -2.04 6.09 -3.35
N SER A 177 -1.92 6.72 -4.51
CA SER A 177 -2.87 7.70 -5.04
C SER A 177 -3.76 7.07 -6.11
N LEU A 178 -5.08 7.30 -6.03
CA LEU A 178 -6.02 6.84 -7.06
C LEU A 178 -6.30 7.97 -8.04
N LEU A 179 -6.02 7.70 -9.31
CA LEU A 179 -6.12 8.64 -10.42
C LEU A 179 -6.89 7.98 -11.56
N ARG A 180 -7.73 8.74 -12.26
CA ARG A 180 -8.50 8.23 -13.39
C ARG A 180 -8.34 9.10 -14.62
N LEU A 181 -8.45 8.47 -15.79
CA LEU A 181 -8.62 9.15 -17.07
C LEU A 181 -9.57 8.35 -17.96
N ASP A 182 -10.13 9.04 -18.95
CA ASP A 182 -10.95 8.42 -20.00
C ASP A 182 -10.16 8.41 -21.31
N ASP A 183 -10.12 7.25 -21.97
CA ASP A 183 -9.55 7.09 -23.30
C ASP A 183 -10.46 6.24 -24.21
N GLY A 184 -10.88 6.82 -25.33
CA GLY A 184 -11.95 6.25 -26.16
C GLY A 184 -13.24 6.04 -25.34
N ASP A 185 -13.74 4.80 -25.33
CA ASP A 185 -14.88 4.35 -24.54
C ASP A 185 -14.47 3.71 -23.20
N SER A 186 -13.17 3.75 -22.85
CA SER A 186 -12.64 3.08 -21.66
C SER A 186 -12.29 4.07 -20.54
N LYS A 187 -12.57 3.65 -19.31
CA LYS A 187 -12.12 4.31 -18.08
C LYS A 187 -10.89 3.59 -17.55
N ILE A 188 -9.79 4.31 -17.36
CA ILE A 188 -8.55 3.76 -16.80
C ILE A 188 -8.36 4.31 -15.40
N ASN A 189 -8.44 3.43 -14.41
CA ASN A 189 -8.11 3.70 -13.01
C ASN A 189 -6.65 3.29 -12.78
N MET A 190 -5.83 4.23 -12.35
CA MET A 190 -4.41 4.06 -12.06
C MET A 190 -4.18 4.25 -10.56
N LEU A 191 -3.52 3.27 -9.94
CA LEU A 191 -3.04 3.33 -8.57
C LEU A 191 -1.53 3.57 -8.62
N ASP A 192 -1.13 4.83 -8.44
CA ASP A 192 0.27 5.21 -8.34
C ASP A 192 0.78 4.86 -6.94
N THR A 193 1.75 3.94 -6.84
CA THR A 193 2.19 3.37 -5.56
C THR A 193 3.56 3.91 -5.12
N PRO A 194 3.86 3.93 -3.82
CA PRO A 194 5.21 4.21 -3.33
C PRO A 194 6.25 3.23 -3.90
N GLY A 195 7.42 3.74 -4.30
CA GLY A 195 8.56 2.91 -4.73
C GLY A 195 9.54 2.53 -3.61
N TYR A 196 9.26 2.94 -2.38
CA TYR A 196 10.08 2.64 -1.20
C TYR A 196 9.51 1.46 -0.43
N ASP A 197 10.39 0.52 -0.07
CA ASP A 197 10.07 -0.71 0.67
C ASP A 197 9.34 -0.47 2.00
N GLU A 198 9.63 0.64 2.65
CA GLU A 198 9.04 0.99 3.94
C GLU A 198 7.55 1.34 3.84
N PHE A 199 7.04 1.52 2.62
CA PHE A 199 5.62 1.73 2.31
C PHE A 199 5.02 0.58 1.48
N LEU A 200 5.62 -0.61 1.53
CA LEU A 200 5.15 -1.79 0.79
C LEU A 200 3.68 -2.13 1.09
N GLY A 201 3.19 -1.83 2.30
CA GLY A 201 1.78 -2.02 2.65
C GLY A 201 0.81 -1.29 1.69
N GLU A 202 1.17 -0.12 1.19
CA GLU A 202 0.39 0.66 0.21
C GLU A 202 0.35 -0.05 -1.15
N ALA A 203 1.48 -0.56 -1.63
CA ALA A 203 1.54 -1.33 -2.87
C ALA A 203 0.75 -2.64 -2.77
N VAL A 204 0.83 -3.36 -1.64
CA VAL A 204 0.08 -4.60 -1.40
C VAL A 204 -1.44 -4.33 -1.41
N ALA A 205 -1.88 -3.23 -0.82
CA ALA A 205 -3.26 -2.79 -0.87
C ALA A 205 -3.72 -2.46 -2.30
N ALA A 206 -2.88 -1.82 -3.10
CA ALA A 206 -3.18 -1.45 -4.49
C ALA A 206 -3.33 -2.68 -5.39
N VAL A 207 -2.38 -3.63 -5.30
CA VAL A 207 -2.36 -4.86 -6.10
C VAL A 207 -3.60 -5.74 -5.83
N ARG A 208 -4.22 -5.65 -4.65
CA ARG A 208 -5.47 -6.37 -4.33
C ARG A 208 -6.65 -5.98 -5.23
N VAL A 209 -6.66 -4.74 -5.75
CA VAL A 209 -7.83 -4.15 -6.41
C VAL A 209 -7.62 -3.83 -7.87
N VAL A 210 -6.65 -4.46 -8.53
CA VAL A 210 -6.35 -4.27 -9.96
C VAL A 210 -6.33 -5.59 -10.72
N GLU A 211 -6.45 -5.51 -12.04
CA GLU A 211 -6.27 -6.65 -12.96
C GLU A 211 -4.84 -6.71 -13.49
N SER A 212 -4.12 -5.58 -13.46
CA SER A 212 -2.81 -5.46 -14.09
C SER A 212 -1.82 -4.67 -13.26
N ALA A 213 -0.56 -5.09 -13.37
CA ALA A 213 0.60 -4.36 -12.85
C ALA A 213 1.42 -3.79 -14.02
N VAL A 214 1.60 -2.46 -14.01
CA VAL A 214 2.54 -1.78 -14.90
C VAL A 214 3.82 -1.53 -14.10
N ILE A 215 4.87 -2.29 -14.43
CA ILE A 215 6.15 -2.22 -13.74
C ILE A 215 7.06 -1.27 -14.50
N VAL A 216 7.30 -0.09 -13.91
CA VAL A 216 8.13 0.95 -14.51
C VAL A 216 9.60 0.70 -14.14
N VAL A 217 10.43 0.59 -15.16
CA VAL A 217 11.88 0.34 -15.03
C VAL A 217 12.61 1.56 -15.58
N ALA A 218 13.54 2.13 -14.81
CA ALA A 218 14.37 3.21 -15.33
C ALA A 218 15.45 2.65 -16.25
N ALA A 219 15.42 3.01 -17.53
CA ALA A 219 16.34 2.51 -18.55
C ALA A 219 17.84 2.71 -18.21
N PRO A 220 18.27 3.79 -17.53
CA PRO A 220 19.67 3.91 -17.12
C PRO A 220 20.10 2.86 -16.09
N THR A 221 19.22 2.49 -15.16
CA THR A 221 19.56 1.55 -14.08
C THR A 221 19.25 0.10 -14.42
N GLY A 222 18.29 -0.16 -15.32
CA GLY A 222 17.86 -1.50 -15.66
C GLY A 222 17.01 -2.14 -14.55
N VAL A 223 17.01 -3.47 -14.49
CA VAL A 223 16.21 -4.23 -13.52
C VAL A 223 16.77 -4.08 -12.10
N ASP A 224 15.92 -3.65 -11.17
CA ASP A 224 16.28 -3.44 -9.78
C ASP A 224 15.37 -4.26 -8.83
N VAL A 225 15.63 -4.10 -7.53
CA VAL A 225 14.89 -4.81 -6.46
C VAL A 225 13.40 -4.48 -6.48
N GLY A 226 13.04 -3.24 -6.81
CA GLY A 226 11.65 -2.81 -6.87
C GLY A 226 10.92 -3.45 -8.04
N THR A 227 11.61 -3.63 -9.17
CA THR A 227 11.12 -4.36 -10.34
C THR A 227 10.83 -5.83 -10.01
N GLU A 228 11.80 -6.54 -9.40
CA GLU A 228 11.62 -7.93 -8.99
C GLU A 228 10.49 -8.12 -7.97
N ARG A 229 10.33 -7.19 -7.02
CA ARG A 229 9.24 -7.25 -6.04
C ARG A 229 7.89 -6.96 -6.67
N GLY A 230 7.79 -5.93 -7.51
CA GLY A 230 6.56 -5.64 -8.25
C GLY A 230 6.12 -6.84 -9.09
N TRP A 231 7.09 -7.54 -9.69
CA TRP A 231 6.88 -8.78 -10.40
C TRP A 231 6.35 -9.90 -9.50
N ASN A 232 7.00 -10.18 -8.36
CA ASN A 232 6.56 -11.22 -7.43
C ASN A 232 5.14 -10.94 -6.90
N MET A 233 4.83 -9.68 -6.55
CA MET A 233 3.50 -9.27 -6.10
C MET A 233 2.43 -9.50 -7.17
N ALA A 234 2.75 -9.22 -8.44
CA ALA A 234 1.84 -9.48 -9.55
C ALA A 234 1.62 -10.99 -9.76
N GLN A 235 2.69 -11.78 -9.73
CA GLN A 235 2.64 -13.24 -9.93
C GLN A 235 1.87 -13.96 -8.81
N GLU A 236 2.09 -13.59 -7.54
CA GLU A 236 1.36 -14.15 -6.39
C GLU A 236 -0.16 -13.93 -6.49
N ARG A 237 -0.59 -12.93 -7.26
CA ARG A 237 -1.99 -12.56 -7.47
C ARG A 237 -2.52 -12.92 -8.85
N GLY A 238 -1.69 -13.48 -9.73
CA GLY A 238 -2.07 -13.81 -11.11
C GLY A 238 -2.47 -12.59 -11.94
N LEU A 239 -1.84 -11.44 -11.72
CA LEU A 239 -2.11 -10.22 -12.49
C LEU A 239 -1.41 -10.27 -13.85
N ALA A 240 -2.03 -9.67 -14.86
CA ALA A 240 -1.33 -9.36 -16.11
C ALA A 240 -0.25 -8.30 -15.86
N VAL A 241 0.93 -8.48 -16.46
CA VAL A 241 2.07 -7.58 -16.26
C VAL A 241 2.43 -6.90 -17.56
N ALA A 242 2.80 -5.61 -17.48
CA ALA A 242 3.49 -4.90 -18.56
C ALA A 242 4.72 -4.19 -18.00
N PHE A 243 5.85 -4.25 -18.71
CA PHE A 243 7.05 -3.50 -18.38
C PHE A 243 7.09 -2.19 -19.15
N VAL A 244 7.48 -1.11 -18.48
CA VAL A 244 7.66 0.21 -19.12
C VAL A 244 9.10 0.68 -18.86
N LEU A 245 9.91 0.67 -19.91
CA LEU A 245 11.26 1.25 -19.89
C LEU A 245 11.16 2.77 -19.99
N ASN A 246 11.21 3.44 -18.85
CA ASN A 246 11.09 4.88 -18.74
C ASN A 246 12.46 5.57 -18.69
N LYS A 247 12.49 6.88 -18.95
CA LYS A 247 13.69 7.73 -18.96
C LYS A 247 14.70 7.36 -20.06
N MET A 248 14.20 6.95 -21.22
CA MET A 248 15.05 6.71 -22.39
C MET A 248 15.82 7.95 -22.87
N ASP A 249 15.42 9.15 -22.45
CA ASP A 249 16.09 10.42 -22.76
C ASP A 249 17.36 10.68 -21.91
N ARG A 250 17.68 9.80 -20.96
CA ARG A 250 18.77 10.00 -20.01
C ARG A 250 20.08 9.36 -20.49
N GLU A 251 21.19 9.92 -20.02
CA GLU A 251 22.52 9.33 -20.22
C GLU A 251 22.57 7.90 -19.67
N ASN A 252 23.24 6.99 -20.39
CA ASN A 252 23.32 5.55 -20.11
C ASN A 252 21.99 4.78 -20.22
N ALA A 253 20.91 5.40 -20.66
CA ALA A 253 19.70 4.66 -21.03
C ALA A 253 20.03 3.73 -22.19
N SER A 254 19.69 2.45 -22.05
CA SER A 254 19.86 1.51 -23.15
C SER A 254 18.71 0.52 -23.26
N PHE A 255 18.08 0.51 -24.43
CA PHE A 255 16.92 -0.32 -24.71
C PHE A 255 17.31 -1.80 -24.80
N GLU A 256 18.29 -2.12 -25.64
CA GLU A 256 18.75 -3.50 -25.87
C GLU A 256 19.18 -4.16 -24.55
N ARG A 257 20.03 -3.47 -23.77
CA ARG A 257 20.46 -3.96 -22.45
C ARG A 257 19.27 -4.20 -21.52
N SER A 258 18.35 -3.24 -21.42
CA SER A 258 17.20 -3.37 -20.52
C SER A 258 16.26 -4.51 -20.93
N VAL A 259 16.05 -4.72 -22.23
CA VAL A 259 15.24 -5.83 -22.76
C VAL A 259 15.92 -7.16 -22.45
N GLN A 260 17.23 -7.28 -22.67
CA GLN A 260 17.99 -8.49 -22.35
C GLN A 260 17.92 -8.81 -20.86
N GLU A 261 18.15 -7.83 -19.98
CA GLU A 261 18.03 -8.00 -18.52
C GLU A 261 16.62 -8.48 -18.11
N LEU A 262 15.57 -7.90 -18.70
CA LEU A 262 14.20 -8.33 -18.45
C LEU A 262 13.97 -9.79 -18.89
N GLN A 263 14.47 -10.17 -20.06
CA GLN A 263 14.31 -11.52 -20.60
C GLN A 263 15.11 -12.57 -19.82
N ASP A 264 16.32 -12.23 -19.37
CA ASP A 264 17.16 -13.11 -18.56
C ASP A 264 16.52 -13.41 -17.20
N ILE A 265 15.84 -12.43 -16.60
CA ILE A 265 15.27 -12.53 -15.25
C ILE A 265 13.82 -13.04 -15.25
N PHE A 266 12.99 -12.59 -16.21
CA PHE A 266 11.54 -12.83 -16.24
C PHE A 266 11.08 -13.75 -17.39
N GLY A 267 12.01 -14.10 -18.29
CA GLY A 267 11.81 -15.06 -19.38
C GLY A 267 11.60 -14.42 -20.75
N THR A 268 11.72 -15.23 -21.79
CA THR A 268 11.61 -14.82 -23.20
C THR A 268 10.21 -14.36 -23.60
N ARG A 269 9.20 -14.58 -22.76
CA ARG A 269 7.85 -14.03 -22.91
C ARG A 269 7.77 -12.51 -22.74
N CYS A 270 8.84 -11.86 -22.27
CA CYS A 270 8.96 -10.41 -22.29
C CYS A 270 9.26 -9.93 -23.72
N VAL A 271 8.26 -9.38 -24.39
CA VAL A 271 8.30 -9.05 -25.83
C VAL A 271 8.19 -7.55 -26.05
N PRO A 272 9.14 -6.92 -26.78
CA PRO A 272 9.03 -5.53 -27.18
C PRO A 272 7.81 -5.24 -28.05
N PHE A 273 6.97 -4.31 -27.60
CA PHE A 273 5.84 -3.79 -28.40
C PHE A 273 6.23 -2.55 -29.21
N GLN A 274 7.34 -1.93 -28.86
CA GLN A 274 7.83 -0.69 -29.43
C GLN A 274 9.34 -0.73 -29.54
N LEU A 275 9.87 -0.10 -30.59
CA LEU A 275 11.30 0.13 -30.77
C LEU A 275 11.58 1.64 -30.68
N PRO A 276 12.58 2.08 -29.89
CA PRO A 276 12.93 3.48 -29.79
C PRO A 276 13.60 4.00 -31.07
N VAL A 277 13.33 5.26 -31.40
CA VAL A 277 14.04 6.00 -32.45
C VAL A 277 15.10 6.86 -31.77
N GLY A 278 16.36 6.41 -31.86
CA GLY A 278 17.49 6.99 -31.13
C GLY A 278 17.59 6.49 -29.69
N GLU A 279 18.64 6.92 -28.99
CA GLU A 279 18.96 6.52 -27.62
C GLU A 279 19.45 7.74 -26.83
N ALA A 280 19.20 7.75 -25.51
CA ALA A 280 19.58 8.86 -24.63
C ALA A 280 19.11 10.22 -25.19
N GLN A 281 20.02 11.18 -25.37
CA GLN A 281 19.67 12.53 -25.83
C GLN A 281 19.09 12.58 -27.24
N ASP A 282 19.36 11.55 -28.06
CA ASP A 282 18.86 11.45 -29.43
C ASP A 282 17.53 10.66 -29.51
N PHE A 283 16.99 10.22 -28.37
CA PHE A 283 15.68 9.57 -28.29
C PHE A 283 14.57 10.57 -28.65
N THR A 284 13.94 10.38 -29.80
CA THR A 284 12.99 11.36 -30.40
C THR A 284 11.62 10.78 -30.71
N GLY A 285 11.45 9.46 -30.65
CA GLY A 285 10.20 8.81 -30.98
C GLY A 285 10.26 7.30 -30.83
N LEU A 286 9.25 6.61 -31.35
CA LEU A 286 9.12 5.17 -31.28
C LEU A 286 8.46 4.62 -32.55
N VAL A 287 8.68 3.34 -32.82
CA VAL A 287 8.03 2.56 -33.87
C VAL A 287 7.24 1.45 -33.20
N SER A 288 5.95 1.37 -33.47
CA SER A 288 5.09 0.28 -32.99
C SER A 288 5.41 -1.02 -33.74
N VAL A 289 5.64 -2.11 -33.00
CA VAL A 289 5.86 -3.44 -33.56
C VAL A 289 4.53 -4.09 -33.97
N ILE A 290 3.46 -3.80 -33.24
CA ILE A 290 2.11 -4.34 -33.51
C ILE A 290 1.48 -3.68 -34.74
N ASP A 291 1.47 -2.35 -34.75
CA ASP A 291 0.86 -1.53 -35.81
C ASP A 291 1.92 -0.63 -36.45
N PRO A 292 2.76 -1.19 -37.34
CA PRO A 292 3.91 -0.48 -37.89
C PRO A 292 3.46 0.66 -38.82
N PRO A 293 4.14 1.82 -38.77
CA PRO A 293 3.90 2.90 -39.70
C PRO A 293 4.33 2.50 -41.12
N ALA A 294 3.65 3.05 -42.13
CA ALA A 294 3.97 2.79 -43.55
C ALA A 294 5.41 3.21 -43.93
N ASP A 295 5.89 4.32 -43.36
CA ASP A 295 7.27 4.79 -43.50
C ASP A 295 8.01 4.62 -42.17
N MET A 296 8.93 3.64 -42.12
CA MET A 296 9.77 3.41 -40.93
C MET A 296 11.11 4.18 -41.03
N PRO A 297 11.61 4.75 -39.91
CA PRO A 297 12.94 5.35 -39.86
C PRO A 297 14.03 4.31 -40.17
N ALA A 298 14.99 4.66 -41.04
CA ALA A 298 16.03 3.74 -41.51
C ALA A 298 16.85 3.08 -40.39
N GLY A 299 17.04 3.78 -39.27
CA GLY A 299 17.80 3.27 -38.12
C GLY A 299 17.11 2.17 -37.31
N VAL A 300 15.84 1.86 -37.58
CA VAL A 300 15.03 0.88 -36.82
C VAL A 300 14.63 -0.33 -37.68
N ILE A 301 14.83 -0.27 -39.01
CA ILE A 301 14.36 -1.30 -39.95
C ILE A 301 14.96 -2.69 -39.65
N GLY A 302 16.25 -2.76 -39.33
CA GLY A 302 16.92 -4.05 -39.07
C GLY A 302 16.41 -4.75 -37.80
N ASP A 303 16.15 -3.98 -36.74
CA ASP A 303 15.68 -4.53 -35.46
C ASP A 303 14.17 -4.83 -35.47
N PHE A 304 13.43 -4.18 -36.38
CA PHE A 304 11.99 -4.37 -36.54
C PHE A 304 11.63 -5.80 -36.93
N ASP A 305 12.30 -6.37 -37.93
CA ASP A 305 11.96 -7.71 -38.41
C ASP A 305 12.12 -8.76 -37.30
N ALA A 306 13.21 -8.67 -36.53
CA ALA A 306 13.45 -9.55 -35.39
C ALA A 306 12.40 -9.38 -34.27
N ALA A 307 12.06 -8.14 -33.92
CA ALA A 307 11.04 -7.87 -32.91
C ALA A 307 9.64 -8.34 -33.36
N ARG A 308 9.32 -8.17 -34.65
CA ARG A 308 8.05 -8.56 -35.23
C ARG A 308 7.92 -10.09 -35.33
N GLU A 309 8.97 -10.78 -35.75
CA GLU A 309 9.03 -12.24 -35.76
C GLU A 309 8.83 -12.80 -34.36
N ARG A 310 9.53 -12.25 -33.35
CA ARG A 310 9.37 -12.68 -31.95
C ARG A 310 7.95 -12.43 -31.42
N LEU A 311 7.31 -11.32 -31.78
CA LEU A 311 5.92 -11.05 -31.42
C LEU A 311 4.98 -12.08 -32.04
N ILE A 312 5.15 -12.38 -33.32
CA ILE A 312 4.31 -13.36 -34.04
C ILE A 312 4.49 -14.76 -33.42
N GLU A 313 5.73 -15.16 -33.14
CA GLU A 313 6.05 -16.43 -32.47
C GLU A 313 5.37 -16.52 -31.09
N ALA A 314 5.52 -15.50 -30.24
CA ALA A 314 4.91 -15.48 -28.91
C ALA A 314 3.38 -15.50 -28.95
N VAL A 315 2.77 -14.86 -29.96
CA VAL A 315 1.32 -14.92 -30.17
C VAL A 315 0.90 -16.33 -30.60
N ALA A 316 1.62 -16.95 -31.53
CA ALA A 316 1.36 -18.30 -32.00
C ALA A 316 1.52 -19.36 -30.89
N GLU A 317 2.50 -19.21 -29.98
CA GLU A 317 2.70 -20.09 -28.82
C GLU A 317 1.48 -20.15 -27.88
N SER A 318 0.62 -19.13 -27.90
CA SER A 318 -0.53 -18.99 -27.00
C SER A 318 -1.89 -19.38 -27.62
N ASP A 319 -1.92 -19.69 -28.92
CA ASP A 319 -3.15 -19.96 -29.65
C ASP A 319 -2.96 -21.07 -30.71
N ASP A 320 -3.61 -22.22 -30.51
CA ASP A 320 -3.47 -23.40 -31.37
C ASP A 320 -3.78 -23.10 -32.85
N GLU A 321 -4.78 -22.24 -33.14
CA GLU A 321 -5.13 -21.91 -34.54
C GLU A 321 -4.05 -21.04 -35.19
N LEU A 322 -3.43 -20.14 -34.42
CA LEU A 322 -2.33 -19.30 -34.90
C LEU A 322 -1.01 -20.09 -35.00
N ALA A 323 -0.81 -21.08 -34.13
CA ALA A 323 0.32 -22.00 -34.17
C ALA A 323 0.35 -22.81 -35.47
N ASP A 324 -0.80 -23.40 -35.86
CA ASP A 324 -0.92 -24.16 -37.10
C ASP A 324 -0.59 -23.29 -38.32
N LYS A 325 -1.16 -22.08 -38.39
CA LYS A 325 -0.86 -21.11 -39.46
C LYS A 325 0.62 -20.77 -39.54
N TYR A 326 1.25 -20.49 -38.39
CA TYR A 326 2.67 -20.15 -38.32
C TYR A 326 3.56 -21.31 -38.80
N LEU A 327 3.26 -22.55 -38.40
CA LEU A 327 4.00 -23.75 -38.80
C LEU A 327 3.83 -24.08 -40.29
N GLU A 328 2.67 -23.80 -40.85
CA GLU A 328 2.38 -23.96 -42.28
C GLU A 328 2.94 -22.81 -43.14
N GLY A 329 3.47 -21.76 -42.52
CA GLY A 329 4.01 -20.58 -43.20
C GLY A 329 2.93 -19.66 -43.78
N GLU A 330 1.71 -19.71 -43.25
CA GLU A 330 0.62 -18.80 -43.61
C GLU A 330 0.79 -17.43 -42.93
N ASP A 331 0.45 -16.36 -43.64
CA ASP A 331 0.50 -14.99 -43.10
C ASP A 331 -0.56 -14.79 -42.01
N ILE A 332 -0.11 -14.40 -40.81
CA ILE A 332 -1.00 -13.98 -39.71
C ILE A 332 -1.36 -12.50 -39.88
N THR A 333 -2.65 -12.19 -39.95
CA THR A 333 -3.12 -10.82 -40.17
C THR A 333 -2.90 -9.93 -38.93
N ALA A 334 -2.81 -8.62 -39.13
CA ALA A 334 -2.63 -7.68 -38.01
C ALA A 334 -3.76 -7.76 -36.95
N ALA A 335 -4.98 -8.06 -37.39
CA ALA A 335 -6.12 -8.26 -36.48
C ALA A 335 -5.97 -9.53 -35.63
N GLU A 336 -5.48 -10.62 -36.23
CA GLU A 336 -5.17 -11.88 -35.52
C GLU A 336 -4.02 -11.69 -34.55
N VAL A 337 -2.94 -10.98 -34.94
CA VAL A 337 -1.83 -10.63 -34.03
C VAL A 337 -2.34 -9.82 -32.85
N THR A 338 -3.21 -8.83 -33.07
CA THR A 338 -3.75 -7.98 -32.01
C THR A 338 -4.62 -8.77 -31.04
N ALA A 339 -5.53 -9.60 -31.56
CA ALA A 339 -6.41 -10.43 -30.74
C ALA A 339 -5.64 -11.51 -29.96
N GLY A 340 -4.69 -12.17 -30.63
CA GLY A 340 -3.82 -13.18 -30.02
C GLY A 340 -2.90 -12.58 -28.96
N ALA A 341 -2.29 -11.43 -29.21
CA ALA A 341 -1.47 -10.72 -28.22
C ALA A 341 -2.28 -10.33 -26.98
N ARG A 342 -3.52 -9.84 -27.15
CA ARG A 342 -4.41 -9.56 -26.00
C ARG A 342 -4.67 -10.83 -25.19
N LYS A 343 -5.00 -11.94 -25.84
CA LYS A 343 -5.25 -13.23 -25.16
C LYS A 343 -4.01 -13.70 -24.38
N ALA A 344 -2.83 -13.65 -25.00
CA ALA A 344 -1.56 -14.02 -24.40
C ALA A 344 -1.17 -13.14 -23.20
N ILE A 345 -1.52 -11.85 -23.23
CA ILE A 345 -1.29 -10.93 -22.11
C ILE A 345 -2.19 -11.26 -20.92
N ILE A 346 -3.46 -11.59 -21.19
CA ILE A 346 -4.42 -11.96 -20.14
C ILE A 346 -4.02 -13.28 -19.47
N SER A 347 -3.52 -14.25 -20.23
CA SER A 347 -3.02 -15.52 -19.68
C SER A 347 -1.65 -15.41 -19.00
N GLY A 348 -0.88 -14.37 -19.32
CA GLY A 348 0.50 -14.18 -18.84
C GLY A 348 1.56 -14.90 -19.66
N ASP A 349 1.20 -15.46 -20.82
CA ASP A 349 2.12 -16.09 -21.77
C ASP A 349 2.93 -15.06 -22.56
N LEU A 350 2.42 -13.82 -22.67
CA LEU A 350 3.13 -12.68 -23.25
C LEU A 350 3.13 -11.50 -22.27
N ILE A 351 4.28 -10.85 -22.12
CA ILE A 351 4.47 -9.67 -21.28
C ILE A 351 5.01 -8.55 -22.15
N PRO A 352 4.23 -7.49 -22.42
CA PRO A 352 4.67 -6.41 -23.29
C PRO A 352 5.73 -5.55 -22.61
N ILE A 353 6.77 -5.20 -23.36
CA ILE A 353 7.75 -4.18 -23.01
C ILE A 353 7.43 -2.92 -23.83
N LEU A 354 7.16 -1.83 -23.13
CA LEU A 354 6.91 -0.50 -23.69
C LEU A 354 8.06 0.45 -23.38
N VAL A 355 8.13 1.55 -24.13
CA VAL A 355 9.24 2.50 -24.04
C VAL A 355 8.70 3.91 -23.87
N THR A 356 9.20 4.64 -22.87
CA THR A 356 8.74 6.01 -22.59
C THR A 356 9.86 6.97 -22.20
N SER A 357 9.63 8.25 -22.47
CA SER A 357 10.20 9.35 -21.69
C SER A 357 9.06 10.22 -21.19
N ALA A 358 8.69 10.04 -19.92
CA ALA A 358 7.61 10.81 -19.30
C ALA A 358 7.87 12.33 -19.30
N THR A 359 9.14 12.73 -19.18
CA THR A 359 9.55 14.14 -19.14
C THR A 359 9.56 14.82 -20.50
N GLN A 360 9.80 14.07 -21.58
CA GLN A 360 9.75 14.57 -22.96
C GLN A 360 8.39 14.31 -23.62
N ASP A 361 7.46 13.66 -22.91
CA ASP A 361 6.15 13.23 -23.44
C ASP A 361 6.28 12.36 -24.71
N ILE A 362 7.16 11.36 -24.65
CA ILE A 362 7.37 10.37 -25.73
C ILE A 362 6.90 9.00 -25.23
N GLY A 363 6.02 8.32 -25.98
CA GLY A 363 5.53 6.97 -25.65
C GLY A 363 4.40 6.91 -24.64
N VAL A 364 4.00 8.03 -24.04
CA VAL A 364 3.01 8.06 -22.96
C VAL A 364 1.60 7.77 -23.48
N ASN A 365 1.23 8.30 -24.65
CA ASN A 365 -0.09 8.06 -25.24
C ASN A 365 -0.22 6.63 -25.75
N GLU A 366 0.84 6.09 -26.31
CA GLU A 366 0.91 4.70 -26.78
C GLU A 366 0.82 3.73 -25.60
N LEU A 367 1.42 4.07 -24.45
CA LEU A 367 1.20 3.32 -23.21
C LEU A 367 -0.27 3.32 -22.77
N VAL A 368 -0.94 4.47 -22.79
CA VAL A 368 -2.39 4.56 -22.48
C VAL A 368 -3.21 3.71 -23.45
N GLN A 369 -2.88 3.73 -24.74
CA GLN A 369 -3.53 2.89 -25.75
C GLN A 369 -3.31 1.40 -25.48
N VAL A 370 -2.09 0.99 -25.12
CA VAL A 370 -1.81 -0.41 -24.78
C VAL A 370 -2.56 -0.84 -23.52
N MET A 371 -2.65 0.02 -22.51
CA MET A 371 -3.48 -0.25 -21.31
C MET A 371 -4.95 -0.47 -21.69
N ARG A 372 -5.49 0.34 -22.59
CA ARG A 372 -6.87 0.22 -23.08
C ARG A 372 -7.07 -1.09 -23.86
N ASP A 373 -6.21 -1.37 -24.82
CA ASP A 373 -6.48 -2.39 -25.84
C ASP A 373 -6.04 -3.79 -25.42
N PHE A 374 -4.95 -3.92 -24.65
CA PHE A 374 -4.34 -5.21 -24.35
C PHE A 374 -4.50 -5.67 -22.90
N LEU A 375 -4.50 -4.76 -21.93
CA LEU A 375 -4.62 -5.17 -20.53
C LEU A 375 -6.04 -5.68 -20.22
N PRO A 376 -6.17 -6.63 -19.26
CA PRO A 376 -7.45 -7.16 -18.83
C PRO A 376 -8.37 -6.10 -18.23
N SER A 377 -9.66 -6.29 -18.48
CA SER A 377 -10.76 -5.61 -17.81
C SER A 377 -11.22 -6.45 -16.60
N PRO A 378 -11.97 -5.86 -15.65
CA PRO A 378 -12.67 -6.64 -14.63
C PRO A 378 -13.48 -7.82 -15.16
N ALA A 379 -14.03 -7.73 -16.38
CA ALA A 379 -14.77 -8.82 -17.02
C ALA A 379 -13.89 -10.02 -17.42
N ASP A 380 -12.58 -9.80 -17.62
CA ASP A 380 -11.60 -10.83 -17.97
C ASP A 380 -11.02 -11.53 -16.73
N SER A 381 -11.34 -11.06 -15.51
CA SER A 381 -10.77 -11.56 -14.24
C SER A 381 -11.84 -11.73 -13.16
N PRO A 382 -12.79 -12.69 -13.33
CA PRO A 382 -13.79 -12.99 -12.32
C PRO A 382 -13.13 -13.39 -11.00
N GLN A 383 -13.73 -13.00 -9.87
CA GLN A 383 -13.22 -13.39 -8.54
C GLN A 383 -13.82 -14.73 -8.13
N THR A 384 -13.14 -15.48 -7.28
CA THR A 384 -13.71 -16.67 -6.63
C THR A 384 -14.21 -16.33 -5.23
N SER A 385 -15.33 -16.93 -4.82
CA SER A 385 -15.78 -16.92 -3.42
C SER A 385 -16.20 -18.31 -2.99
N GLY A 386 -15.37 -18.96 -2.16
CA GLY A 386 -15.51 -20.39 -1.91
C GLY A 386 -15.23 -21.17 -3.20
N ASP A 387 -16.17 -22.01 -3.61
CA ASP A 387 -16.07 -22.84 -4.82
C ASP A 387 -16.77 -22.21 -6.05
N ASP A 388 -17.43 -21.06 -5.90
CA ASP A 388 -18.20 -20.41 -6.98
C ASP A 388 -17.46 -19.21 -7.59
N ASP A 389 -17.47 -19.14 -8.92
CA ASP A 389 -17.02 -17.96 -9.67
C ASP A 389 -18.03 -16.81 -9.51
N MET A 390 -17.51 -15.66 -9.08
CA MET A 390 -18.24 -14.40 -8.97
C MET A 390 -17.94 -13.53 -10.18
N ALA A 391 -18.82 -13.61 -11.18
CA ALA A 391 -18.79 -12.70 -12.32
C ALA A 391 -19.09 -11.25 -11.89
N PRO A 392 -18.46 -10.24 -12.53
CA PRO A 392 -18.66 -8.82 -12.25
C PRO A 392 -19.96 -8.28 -12.88
N ASP A 393 -21.09 -8.90 -12.53
CA ASP A 393 -22.42 -8.48 -12.97
C ASP A 393 -22.96 -7.36 -12.09
N SER A 394 -23.12 -6.17 -12.68
CA SER A 394 -23.68 -4.99 -12.02
C SER A 394 -25.14 -5.13 -11.58
N ALA A 395 -25.90 -6.08 -12.14
CA ALA A 395 -27.26 -6.37 -11.73
C ALA A 395 -27.35 -7.34 -10.53
N GLY A 396 -26.24 -8.01 -10.19
CA GLY A 396 -26.15 -8.94 -9.07
C GLY A 396 -26.10 -8.27 -7.69
N PRO A 397 -26.09 -9.06 -6.61
CA PRO A 397 -25.97 -8.53 -5.26
C PRO A 397 -24.56 -7.93 -5.03
N ALA A 398 -24.54 -6.74 -4.43
CA ALA A 398 -23.33 -5.97 -4.18
C ALA A 398 -22.29 -6.75 -3.38
N ALA A 399 -21.04 -6.70 -3.82
CA ALA A 399 -19.87 -7.20 -3.11
C ALA A 399 -18.66 -6.32 -3.42
N ALA A 400 -17.99 -5.82 -2.40
CA ALA A 400 -16.87 -4.89 -2.50
C ALA A 400 -15.82 -5.16 -1.42
N VAL A 401 -14.56 -4.79 -1.67
CA VAL A 401 -13.48 -4.82 -0.67
C VAL A 401 -12.97 -3.41 -0.44
N VAL A 402 -12.89 -3.03 0.84
CA VAL A 402 -12.17 -1.81 1.25
C VAL A 402 -10.68 -2.11 1.21
N PHE A 403 -9.93 -1.41 0.38
CA PHE A 403 -8.49 -1.67 0.22
C PHE A 403 -7.61 -0.59 0.86
N LYS A 404 -8.18 0.59 1.13
CA LYS A 404 -7.46 1.68 1.78
C LYS A 404 -8.41 2.50 2.64
N THR A 405 -7.97 2.86 3.83
CA THR A 405 -8.67 3.80 4.71
C THR A 405 -7.71 4.92 5.04
N THR A 406 -8.16 6.17 4.90
CA THR A 406 -7.39 7.34 5.32
C THR A 406 -8.20 8.19 6.26
N SER A 407 -7.53 8.76 7.25
CA SER A 407 -8.15 9.72 8.16
C SER A 407 -7.88 11.14 7.66
N ASP A 408 -8.96 11.90 7.45
CA ASP A 408 -8.90 13.33 7.20
C ASP A 408 -9.44 14.13 8.41
N ALA A 409 -8.87 15.30 8.66
CA ALA A 409 -9.23 16.13 9.81
C ALA A 409 -10.64 16.74 9.69
N PHE A 410 -11.18 16.90 8.48
CA PHE A 410 -12.45 17.56 8.19
C PHE A 410 -13.55 16.56 7.80
N VAL A 411 -13.23 15.58 6.97
CA VAL A 411 -14.18 14.58 6.44
C VAL A 411 -14.31 13.37 7.37
N GLY A 412 -13.30 13.13 8.21
CA GLY A 412 -13.18 11.95 9.07
C GLY A 412 -12.57 10.78 8.31
N LYS A 413 -13.03 9.56 8.57
CA LYS A 413 -12.57 8.37 7.86
C LYS A 413 -13.06 8.36 6.42
N LEU A 414 -12.16 8.20 5.46
CA LEU A 414 -12.46 7.95 4.06
C LEU A 414 -12.02 6.52 3.72
N SER A 415 -12.96 5.68 3.32
CA SER A 415 -12.71 4.28 2.94
C SER A 415 -12.81 4.15 1.43
N MET A 416 -11.71 3.76 0.80
CA MET A 416 -11.63 3.45 -0.63
C MET A 416 -11.92 1.97 -0.84
N PHE A 417 -12.80 1.66 -1.79
CA PHE A 417 -13.25 0.32 -2.06
C PHE A 417 -13.35 0.04 -3.56
N ARG A 418 -13.22 -1.23 -3.91
CA ARG A 418 -13.50 -1.75 -5.25
C ARG A 418 -14.76 -2.61 -5.22
N VAL A 419 -15.68 -2.37 -6.16
CA VAL A 419 -16.88 -3.19 -6.35
C VAL A 419 -16.51 -4.37 -7.27
N PHE A 420 -16.69 -5.59 -6.80
CA PHE A 420 -16.43 -6.80 -7.58
C PHE A 420 -17.69 -7.37 -8.22
N ARG A 421 -18.87 -7.16 -7.60
CA ARG A 421 -20.17 -7.55 -8.14
C ARG A 421 -21.24 -6.57 -7.70
N GLY A 422 -22.30 -6.45 -8.50
CA GLY A 422 -23.44 -5.58 -8.24
C GLY A 422 -23.09 -4.11 -8.36
N SER A 423 -23.87 -3.27 -7.70
CA SER A 423 -23.60 -1.83 -7.62
C SER A 423 -23.78 -1.30 -6.21
N MET A 424 -22.99 -0.27 -5.90
CA MET A 424 -23.02 0.45 -4.63
C MET A 424 -23.65 1.81 -4.85
N LYS A 425 -24.73 2.11 -4.11
CA LYS A 425 -25.47 3.36 -4.23
C LYS A 425 -25.22 4.28 -3.05
N SER A 426 -25.12 5.58 -3.33
CA SER A 426 -25.07 6.61 -2.29
C SER A 426 -26.27 6.49 -1.36
N ASN A 427 -26.05 6.62 -0.06
CA ASN A 427 -27.08 6.51 0.99
C ASN A 427 -27.73 5.12 1.12
N GLY A 428 -27.15 4.08 0.51
CA GLY A 428 -27.61 2.69 0.59
C GLY A 428 -27.16 1.96 1.85
N ASP A 429 -27.87 0.89 2.19
CA ASP A 429 -27.51 0.00 3.30
C ASP A 429 -26.60 -1.12 2.79
N ILE A 430 -25.56 -1.45 3.56
CA ILE A 430 -24.61 -2.51 3.25
C ILE A 430 -24.29 -3.32 4.51
N TYR A 431 -23.72 -4.50 4.34
CA TYR A 431 -23.32 -5.37 5.45
C TYR A 431 -21.81 -5.59 5.42
N ASN A 432 -21.14 -5.38 6.55
CA ASN A 432 -19.75 -5.76 6.73
C ASN A 432 -19.70 -7.16 7.36
N VAL A 433 -19.29 -8.14 6.55
CA VAL A 433 -19.22 -9.56 6.97
C VAL A 433 -18.13 -9.81 8.00
N ASN A 434 -17.00 -9.10 7.91
CA ASN A 434 -15.88 -9.27 8.85
C ASN A 434 -16.23 -8.75 10.25
N ARG A 435 -17.13 -7.77 10.34
CA ARG A 435 -17.61 -7.17 11.59
C ARG A 435 -18.96 -7.70 12.06
N ASN A 436 -19.62 -8.53 11.25
CA ASN A 436 -21.00 -8.98 11.46
C ASN A 436 -21.98 -7.83 11.73
N GLN A 437 -21.80 -6.69 11.05
CA GLN A 437 -22.52 -5.45 11.33
C GLN A 437 -23.03 -4.77 10.06
N SER A 438 -24.26 -4.24 10.12
CA SER A 438 -24.80 -3.38 9.07
C SER A 438 -24.17 -1.98 9.12
N GLU A 439 -23.83 -1.45 7.96
CA GLU A 439 -23.29 -0.11 7.75
C GLU A 439 -24.20 0.64 6.78
N ARG A 440 -24.21 1.97 6.87
CA ARG A 440 -24.92 2.81 5.92
C ARG A 440 -23.92 3.64 5.14
N LEU A 441 -23.93 3.46 3.82
CA LEU A 441 -23.08 4.25 2.92
C LEU A 441 -23.54 5.71 2.96
N GLY A 442 -22.58 6.62 2.99
CA GLY A 442 -22.84 8.04 2.78
C GLY A 442 -22.92 8.40 1.30
N GLN A 443 -22.55 9.64 0.99
CA GLN A 443 -22.24 10.05 -0.37
C GLN A 443 -21.01 9.27 -0.87
N LEU A 444 -21.10 8.74 -2.09
CA LEU A 444 -19.99 8.09 -2.79
C LEU A 444 -19.21 9.13 -3.61
N TYR A 445 -17.91 8.89 -3.70
CA TYR A 445 -16.96 9.77 -4.38
C TYR A 445 -16.07 8.97 -5.34
N LEU A 446 -15.71 9.57 -6.47
CA LEU A 446 -14.60 9.12 -7.32
C LEU A 446 -13.36 9.97 -7.02
N PRO A 447 -12.33 9.41 -6.36
CA PRO A 447 -11.09 10.12 -6.07
C PRO A 447 -10.30 10.48 -7.35
N GLN A 448 -9.64 11.63 -7.31
CA GLN A 448 -8.67 12.11 -8.29
C GLN A 448 -7.54 12.82 -7.54
N GLY A 449 -6.62 12.04 -6.98
CA GLY A 449 -5.57 12.56 -6.10
C GLY A 449 -6.16 13.34 -4.91
N ASN A 450 -5.83 14.63 -4.83
CA ASN A 450 -6.33 15.53 -3.77
C ASN A 450 -7.78 16.03 -3.96
N SER A 451 -8.44 15.67 -5.05
CA SER A 451 -9.79 16.10 -5.38
C SER A 451 -10.73 14.91 -5.50
N GLN A 452 -12.04 15.16 -5.46
CA GLN A 452 -13.05 14.11 -5.52
C GLN A 452 -14.32 14.59 -6.21
N GLU A 453 -14.98 13.68 -6.93
CA GLU A 453 -16.24 13.92 -7.63
C GLU A 453 -17.37 13.10 -7.00
N ASN A 454 -18.54 13.71 -6.79
CA ASN A 454 -19.69 13.01 -6.22
C ASN A 454 -20.35 12.10 -7.28
N VAL A 455 -20.66 10.86 -6.91
CA VAL A 455 -21.41 9.93 -7.77
C VAL A 455 -22.59 9.31 -7.04
N ALA A 456 -23.67 9.06 -7.78
CA ALA A 456 -24.87 8.43 -7.22
C ALA A 456 -24.70 6.92 -7.03
N GLU A 457 -23.92 6.28 -7.91
CA GLU A 457 -23.78 4.83 -8.00
C GLU A 457 -22.40 4.47 -8.56
N VAL A 458 -21.85 3.35 -8.11
CA VAL A 458 -20.58 2.77 -8.55
C VAL A 458 -20.86 1.31 -8.93
N VAL A 459 -20.50 0.92 -10.15
CA VAL A 459 -20.80 -0.39 -10.74
C VAL A 459 -19.68 -1.40 -10.52
N ALA A 460 -19.95 -2.68 -10.81
CA ALA A 460 -18.96 -3.75 -10.76
C ALA A 460 -17.74 -3.43 -11.64
N GLY A 461 -16.57 -3.68 -11.09
CA GLY A 461 -15.26 -3.39 -11.68
C GLY A 461 -14.67 -2.03 -11.30
N ASP A 462 -15.47 -1.07 -10.81
CA ASP A 462 -14.99 0.28 -10.55
C ASP A 462 -14.51 0.51 -9.10
N ILE A 463 -13.74 1.57 -8.90
CA ILE A 463 -13.11 1.96 -7.63
C ILE A 463 -13.65 3.31 -7.18
N ALA A 464 -14.04 3.42 -5.91
CA ALA A 464 -14.63 4.62 -5.33
C ALA A 464 -14.26 4.77 -3.86
N ALA A 465 -14.72 5.86 -3.24
CA ALA A 465 -14.55 6.12 -1.83
C ALA A 465 -15.87 6.52 -1.16
N VAL A 466 -15.96 6.25 0.14
CA VAL A 466 -17.09 6.65 0.99
C VAL A 466 -16.56 7.15 2.34
N GLY A 467 -17.15 8.23 2.82
CA GLY A 467 -16.82 8.77 4.15
C GLY A 467 -17.62 8.10 5.27
N LYS A 468 -17.06 8.12 6.48
CA LYS A 468 -17.76 7.87 7.76
C LYS A 468 -18.36 6.47 7.95
N LEU A 469 -17.65 5.42 7.52
CA LEU A 469 -17.99 4.06 7.98
C LEU A 469 -17.52 3.87 9.43
N GLY A 470 -18.36 3.25 10.26
CA GLY A 470 -18.14 3.21 11.71
C GLY A 470 -17.16 2.13 12.15
N SER A 471 -17.38 0.91 11.68
CA SER A 471 -16.70 -0.33 12.11
C SER A 471 -15.77 -0.92 11.05
N THR A 472 -15.91 -0.45 9.82
CA THR A 472 -15.23 -1.00 8.64
C THR A 472 -13.76 -0.58 8.62
N LEU A 473 -12.88 -1.58 8.42
CA LEU A 473 -11.44 -1.38 8.25
C LEU A 473 -10.97 -1.78 6.85
N THR A 474 -9.75 -1.37 6.51
CA THR A 474 -9.00 -1.91 5.38
C THR A 474 -8.96 -3.44 5.38
N GLY A 475 -9.16 -4.03 4.21
CA GLY A 475 -9.27 -5.47 3.98
C GLY A 475 -10.66 -6.07 4.25
N ASN A 476 -11.64 -5.29 4.74
CA ASN A 476 -12.99 -5.79 4.99
C ASN A 476 -13.80 -5.92 3.70
N THR A 477 -14.70 -6.92 3.67
CA THR A 477 -15.69 -7.10 2.62
C THR A 477 -17.01 -6.44 3.01
N LEU A 478 -17.55 -5.64 2.09
CA LEU A 478 -18.87 -5.03 2.17
C LEU A 478 -19.79 -5.70 1.15
N CYS A 479 -20.96 -6.20 1.57
CA CYS A 479 -21.89 -6.91 0.69
C CYS A 479 -23.35 -6.58 0.96
N ALA A 480 -24.23 -6.97 0.04
CA ALA A 480 -25.67 -6.92 0.26
C ALA A 480 -26.07 -7.79 1.49
N SER A 481 -27.06 -7.33 2.26
CA SER A 481 -27.44 -7.98 3.53
C SER A 481 -28.10 -9.35 3.34
N ASP A 482 -28.78 -9.54 2.21
CA ASP A 482 -29.48 -10.75 1.77
C ASP A 482 -28.58 -11.72 1.00
N ALA A 483 -27.37 -11.31 0.64
CA ALA A 483 -26.39 -12.11 -0.08
C ALA A 483 -25.00 -11.94 0.55
N ARG A 484 -24.85 -12.49 1.76
CA ARG A 484 -23.59 -12.42 2.51
C ARG A 484 -22.51 -13.19 1.80
N VAL A 485 -21.41 -12.51 1.50
CA VAL A 485 -20.25 -13.09 0.84
C VAL A 485 -18.98 -12.52 1.44
N THR A 486 -17.95 -13.37 1.56
CA THR A 486 -16.62 -12.96 2.03
C THR A 486 -15.65 -13.08 0.87
N LEU A 487 -15.00 -11.98 0.53
CA LEU A 487 -13.94 -11.95 -0.47
C LEU A 487 -12.57 -12.07 0.23
N PRO A 488 -11.53 -12.56 -0.46
CA PRO A 488 -10.18 -12.59 0.08
C PRO A 488 -9.74 -11.20 0.55
N GLY A 489 -9.23 -11.11 1.78
CA GLY A 489 -8.75 -9.87 2.37
C GLY A 489 -7.38 -9.43 1.84
N ILE A 490 -6.66 -8.66 2.66
CA ILE A 490 -5.30 -8.18 2.38
C ILE A 490 -4.39 -8.66 3.50
N GLU A 491 -3.31 -9.34 3.13
CA GLU A 491 -2.25 -9.74 4.06
C GLU A 491 -1.16 -8.68 4.02
N PHE A 492 -1.13 -7.83 5.04
CA PHE A 492 -0.13 -6.77 5.14
C PHE A 492 1.22 -7.32 5.62
N PRO A 493 2.33 -6.79 5.09
CA PRO A 493 3.66 -7.17 5.56
C PRO A 493 3.80 -6.79 7.04
N LYS A 494 4.42 -7.67 7.83
CA LYS A 494 4.63 -7.45 9.26
C LYS A 494 5.86 -6.58 9.46
N GLY A 495 5.69 -5.48 10.20
CA GLY A 495 6.80 -4.65 10.64
C GLY A 495 7.81 -5.43 11.50
N PHE A 496 9.08 -5.07 11.36
CA PHE A 496 10.21 -5.63 12.11
C PHE A 496 11.06 -4.56 12.80
N TYR A 497 10.89 -3.29 12.42
CA TYR A 497 11.58 -2.16 13.05
C TYR A 497 10.68 -1.54 14.12
N SER A 498 11.13 -1.54 15.37
CA SER A 498 10.32 -1.09 16.51
C SER A 498 10.99 0.06 17.26
N LEU A 499 10.21 1.10 17.57
CA LEU A 499 10.63 2.23 18.40
C LEU A 499 9.67 2.41 19.58
N ALA A 500 10.22 2.86 20.71
CA ALA A 500 9.41 3.27 21.85
C ALA A 500 8.95 4.71 21.62
N VAL A 501 7.63 4.92 21.66
CA VAL A 501 6.99 6.21 21.45
C VAL A 501 6.65 6.82 22.82
N VAL A 502 7.00 8.10 23.01
CA VAL A 502 6.73 8.84 24.25
C VAL A 502 6.07 10.18 23.94
N PRO A 503 5.12 10.65 24.76
CA PRO A 503 4.49 11.94 24.55
C PRO A 503 5.50 13.06 24.86
N ALA A 504 5.46 14.15 24.08
CA ALA A 504 6.29 15.32 24.34
C ALA A 504 5.82 16.11 25.58
N THR A 505 4.52 16.09 25.86
CA THR A 505 3.89 16.78 27.00
C THR A 505 2.81 15.93 27.66
N GLN A 506 2.36 16.32 28.86
CA GLN A 506 1.23 15.64 29.53
C GLN A 506 -0.07 15.72 28.71
N ALA A 507 -0.31 16.82 27.98
CA ALA A 507 -1.48 16.95 27.11
C ALA A 507 -1.43 16.02 25.88
N ASP A 508 -0.22 15.68 25.42
CA ASP A 508 -0.03 14.72 24.33
C ASP A 508 -0.31 13.29 24.79
N LEU A 509 -0.09 12.96 26.07
CA LEU A 509 -0.38 11.63 26.63
C LEU A 509 -1.85 11.26 26.48
N ASP A 510 -2.76 12.21 26.72
CA ASP A 510 -4.21 11.99 26.61
C ASP A 510 -4.64 11.66 25.17
N LYS A 511 -3.91 12.17 24.17
CA LYS A 511 -4.19 11.95 22.75
C LYS A 511 -3.44 10.76 22.15
N MET A 512 -2.30 10.39 22.74
CA MET A 512 -1.35 9.42 22.20
C MET A 512 -2.01 8.10 21.80
N SER A 513 -2.76 7.47 22.71
CA SER A 513 -3.36 6.14 22.46
C SER A 513 -4.35 6.17 21.29
N THR A 514 -5.20 7.20 21.24
CA THR A 514 -6.21 7.36 20.17
C THR A 514 -5.55 7.67 18.83
N SER A 515 -4.52 8.53 18.82
CA SER A 515 -3.79 8.88 17.60
C SER A 515 -3.01 7.70 17.02
N LEU A 516 -2.37 6.89 17.87
CA LEU A 516 -1.67 5.66 17.46
C LEU A 516 -2.65 4.59 16.96
N ALA A 517 -3.83 4.46 17.56
CA ALA A 517 -4.83 3.54 17.03
C ALA A 517 -5.31 3.96 15.63
N ARG A 518 -5.49 5.27 15.39
CA ARG A 518 -5.90 5.80 14.08
C ARG A 518 -4.81 5.67 13.02
N ILE A 519 -3.54 5.86 13.37
CA ILE A 519 -2.46 5.73 12.37
C ILE A 519 -2.26 4.28 11.94
N VAL A 520 -2.45 3.32 12.84
CA VAL A 520 -2.45 1.87 12.53
C VAL A 520 -3.66 1.48 11.69
N GLU A 521 -4.80 2.17 11.87
CA GLU A 521 -5.96 1.98 11.00
C GLU A 521 -5.72 2.53 9.58
N ASP A 522 -5.06 3.69 9.47
CA ASP A 522 -4.67 4.28 8.18
C ASP A 522 -3.62 3.42 7.45
N ASP A 523 -2.66 2.86 8.19
CA ASP A 523 -1.61 1.96 7.67
C ASP A 523 -1.54 0.65 8.48
N PRO A 524 -2.23 -0.41 8.02
CA PRO A 524 -2.26 -1.69 8.71
C PRO A 524 -0.93 -2.47 8.75
N SER A 525 0.11 -1.99 8.08
CA SER A 525 1.47 -2.55 8.22
C SER A 525 2.19 -2.04 9.47
N LEU A 526 1.69 -0.96 10.08
CA LEU A 526 2.10 -0.50 11.41
C LEU A 526 1.41 -1.32 12.49
N GLN A 527 2.12 -1.53 13.60
CA GLN A 527 1.59 -2.21 14.78
C GLN A 527 1.88 -1.38 16.03
N PHE A 528 0.85 -1.18 16.85
CA PHE A 528 0.97 -0.54 18.15
C PHE A 528 0.78 -1.58 19.26
N THR A 529 1.80 -1.75 20.11
CA THR A 529 1.77 -2.65 21.26
C THR A 529 2.27 -1.95 22.51
N ARG A 530 1.94 -2.48 23.70
CA ARG A 530 2.51 -2.03 24.96
C ARG A 530 3.29 -3.18 25.59
N ASN A 531 4.57 -2.99 25.81
CA ASN A 531 5.41 -4.00 26.44
C ASN A 531 5.00 -4.13 27.93
N PRO A 532 4.62 -5.33 28.41
CA PRO A 532 4.12 -5.51 29.77
C PRO A 532 5.22 -5.35 30.84
N GLU A 533 6.48 -5.49 30.47
CA GLU A 533 7.61 -5.48 31.41
C GLU A 533 8.26 -4.11 31.52
N THR A 534 8.53 -3.48 30.38
CA THR A 534 9.11 -2.12 30.34
C THR A 534 8.02 -1.04 30.44
N SER A 535 6.74 -1.43 30.30
CA SER A 535 5.59 -0.53 30.20
C SER A 535 5.67 0.44 29.02
N GLU A 536 6.59 0.24 28.08
CA GLU A 536 6.79 1.11 26.91
C GLU A 536 5.73 0.87 25.86
N SER A 537 5.26 1.98 25.28
CA SER A 537 4.43 2.00 24.08
C SER A 537 5.32 1.82 22.86
N LEU A 538 5.17 0.71 22.15
CA LEU A 538 5.98 0.35 20.99
C LEU A 538 5.18 0.56 19.71
N LEU A 539 5.78 1.29 18.77
CA LEU A 539 5.31 1.38 17.39
C LEU A 539 6.28 0.59 16.52
N THR A 540 5.76 -0.42 15.84
CA THR A 540 6.51 -1.31 14.96
C THR A 540 6.06 -1.08 13.52
N GLY A 541 7.01 -0.92 12.60
CA GLY A 541 6.79 -0.73 11.17
C GLY A 541 7.83 -1.46 10.33
N LEU A 542 7.74 -1.29 9.02
CA LEU A 542 8.66 -1.83 8.02
C LEU A 542 10.02 -1.10 8.01
N GLY A 543 10.06 0.13 8.52
CA GLY A 543 11.29 0.89 8.64
C GLY A 543 11.14 2.20 9.39
N GLU A 544 12.25 2.92 9.50
CA GLU A 544 12.33 4.16 10.26
C GLU A 544 11.59 5.31 9.57
N VAL A 545 11.70 5.43 8.25
CA VAL A 545 11.03 6.46 7.45
C VAL A 545 9.51 6.32 7.57
N GLN A 546 8.99 5.10 7.58
CA GLN A 546 7.55 4.86 7.79
C GLN A 546 7.10 5.37 9.15
N ILE A 547 7.84 5.06 10.22
CA ILE A 547 7.53 5.53 11.57
C ILE A 547 7.61 7.06 11.65
N GLU A 548 8.64 7.69 11.06
CA GLU A 548 8.75 9.15 11.01
C GLU A 548 7.53 9.79 10.32
N VAL A 549 7.12 9.26 9.16
CA VAL A 549 5.92 9.74 8.44
C VAL A 549 4.66 9.55 9.28
N ALA A 550 4.53 8.42 9.99
CA ALA A 550 3.42 8.17 10.90
C ALA A 550 3.36 9.22 12.03
N LEU A 551 4.49 9.56 12.64
CA LEU A 551 4.56 10.58 13.71
C LEU A 551 4.24 11.98 13.19
N ASP A 552 4.73 12.34 12.00
CA ASP A 552 4.41 13.61 11.34
C ASP A 552 2.90 13.72 11.04
N ARG A 553 2.28 12.64 10.55
CA ARG A 553 0.83 12.55 10.35
C ARG A 553 0.07 12.68 11.66
N ILE A 554 0.51 12.02 12.72
CA ILE A 554 -0.12 12.12 14.05
C ILE A 554 -0.10 13.57 14.55
N LYS A 555 1.06 14.24 14.44
CA LYS A 555 1.21 15.63 14.84
C LYS A 555 0.30 16.56 14.04
N ARG A 556 0.27 16.40 12.72
CA ARG A 556 -0.50 17.25 11.80
C ARG A 556 -2.01 17.02 11.92
N LYS A 557 -2.46 15.77 11.86
CA LYS A 557 -3.88 15.40 11.78
C LYS A 557 -4.57 15.32 13.14
N PHE A 558 -3.84 14.93 14.19
CA PHE A 558 -4.41 14.70 15.52
C PHE A 558 -3.86 15.64 16.60
N GLY A 559 -2.87 16.48 16.28
CA GLY A 559 -2.32 17.47 17.19
C GLY A 559 -1.67 16.86 18.43
N ALA A 560 -1.06 15.67 18.27
CA ALA A 560 -0.29 14.99 19.31
C ALA A 560 1.19 14.99 18.92
N SER A 561 2.04 15.62 19.73
CA SER A 561 3.49 15.62 19.53
C SER A 561 4.11 14.44 20.26
N LEU A 562 4.69 13.51 19.51
CA LEU A 562 5.28 12.29 20.02
C LEU A 562 6.77 12.25 19.66
N ASN A 563 7.60 11.84 20.60
CA ASN A 563 9.02 11.58 20.40
C ASN A 563 9.27 10.07 20.35
N VAL A 564 10.41 9.67 19.79
CA VAL A 564 10.84 8.27 19.75
C VAL A 564 12.20 8.07 20.43
N LYS A 565 12.40 6.86 20.93
CA LYS A 565 13.68 6.36 21.42
C LYS A 565 13.79 4.86 21.12
N LEU A 566 15.01 4.32 21.21
CA LEU A 566 15.20 2.88 21.11
C LEU A 566 14.43 2.17 22.25
N PRO A 567 13.75 1.04 21.97
CA PRO A 567 13.12 0.24 23.01
C PRO A 567 14.14 -0.23 24.04
N VAL A 568 13.73 -0.28 25.31
CA VAL A 568 14.57 -0.84 26.37
C VAL A 568 14.72 -2.34 26.15
N VAL A 569 15.97 -2.81 26.11
CA VAL A 569 16.27 -4.24 26.07
C VAL A 569 15.86 -4.86 27.41
N PRO A 570 15.00 -5.91 27.42
CA PRO A 570 14.47 -6.48 28.65
C PRO A 570 15.49 -7.41 29.33
N TYR A 571 16.59 -6.84 29.85
CA TYR A 571 17.57 -7.57 30.66
C TYR A 571 16.92 -8.17 31.92
N ARG A 572 17.54 -9.22 32.46
CA ARG A 572 17.17 -9.86 33.73
C ARG A 572 18.37 -9.99 34.66
N GLU A 573 18.09 -10.28 35.92
CA GLU A 573 19.11 -10.68 36.88
C GLU A 573 18.83 -12.09 37.40
N THR A 574 19.89 -12.79 37.78
CA THR A 574 19.79 -14.11 38.45
C THR A 574 21.01 -14.29 39.33
N ILE A 575 21.09 -15.42 40.04
CA ILE A 575 22.24 -15.79 40.86
C ILE A 575 22.96 -16.99 40.25
N THR A 576 24.22 -17.20 40.60
CA THR A 576 25.00 -18.36 40.13
C THR A 576 25.46 -19.28 41.26
N GLN A 577 25.36 -18.84 42.52
CA GLN A 577 25.81 -19.59 43.69
C GLN A 577 24.70 -19.74 44.73
N ILE A 578 24.74 -20.85 45.46
CA ILE A 578 23.86 -21.06 46.62
C ILE A 578 24.35 -20.19 47.77
N THR A 579 23.43 -19.45 48.41
CA THR A 579 23.76 -18.54 49.51
C THR A 579 22.73 -18.62 50.62
N ASN A 580 23.19 -18.51 51.86
CA ASN A 580 22.33 -18.27 53.02
C ASN A 580 22.33 -16.79 53.39
N SER A 581 21.16 -16.23 53.66
CA SER A 581 20.98 -14.86 54.13
C SER A 581 20.09 -14.79 55.36
N GLU A 582 20.34 -13.80 56.20
CA GLU A 582 19.63 -13.55 57.45
C GLU A 582 19.28 -12.06 57.51
N TYR A 583 18.03 -11.75 57.81
CA TYR A 583 17.64 -10.37 58.09
C TYR A 583 16.68 -10.27 59.27
N ARG A 584 17.00 -9.35 60.18
CA ARG A 584 16.21 -9.03 61.36
C ARG A 584 15.70 -7.59 61.28
N HIS A 585 14.40 -7.44 61.01
CA HIS A 585 13.69 -6.18 61.08
C HIS A 585 13.29 -5.89 62.53
N LYS A 586 13.75 -4.77 63.09
CA LYS A 586 13.34 -4.27 64.41
C LYS A 586 13.10 -2.77 64.34
N LYS A 587 11.84 -2.34 64.52
CA LYS A 587 11.48 -0.91 64.59
C LYS A 587 10.72 -0.62 65.88
N GLN A 588 11.31 0.24 66.71
CA GLN A 588 10.70 0.80 67.92
C GLN A 588 10.46 2.28 67.68
N THR A 589 9.33 2.63 67.06
CA THR A 589 8.79 4.00 67.07
C THR A 589 7.63 4.03 68.09
N GLY A 590 7.34 5.17 68.72
CA GLY A 590 6.45 5.34 69.88
C GLY A 590 4.98 4.85 69.80
N GLY A 591 4.62 4.03 68.81
CA GLY A 591 3.41 3.22 68.73
C GLY A 591 3.71 1.71 68.76
N SER A 592 2.90 0.88 68.09
CA SER A 592 3.11 -0.58 68.07
C SER A 592 4.44 -0.95 67.41
N GLY A 593 5.26 -1.77 68.06
CA GLY A 593 6.55 -2.21 67.54
C GLY A 593 6.41 -3.11 66.31
N GLN A 594 7.53 -3.28 65.60
CA GLN A 594 7.66 -4.25 64.51
C GLN A 594 8.88 -5.12 64.75
N TYR A 595 8.69 -6.43 64.64
CA TYR A 595 9.73 -7.44 64.73
C TYR A 595 9.51 -8.53 63.69
N GLY A 596 10.51 -8.80 62.86
CA GLY A 596 10.52 -9.93 61.93
C GLY A 596 11.94 -10.43 61.73
N HIS A 597 12.14 -11.74 61.77
CA HIS A 597 13.47 -12.34 61.56
C HIS A 597 13.33 -13.53 60.63
N VAL A 598 14.00 -13.45 59.48
CA VAL A 598 13.87 -14.38 58.36
C VAL A 598 15.26 -14.85 57.92
N LEU A 599 15.45 -16.16 57.78
CA LEU A 599 16.62 -16.78 57.18
C LEU A 599 16.23 -17.49 55.88
N LEU A 600 16.84 -17.10 54.77
CA LEU A 600 16.60 -17.67 53.44
C LEU A 600 17.84 -18.39 52.93
N ARG A 601 17.63 -19.54 52.29
CA ARG A 601 18.62 -20.18 51.41
C ARG A 601 18.19 -19.92 49.98
N LEU A 602 19.06 -19.28 49.21
CA LEU A 602 18.85 -18.94 47.81
C LEU A 602 19.60 -19.92 46.93
N GLU A 603 18.91 -20.49 45.94
CA GLU A 603 19.45 -21.49 45.02
C GLU A 603 19.17 -21.05 43.58
N PRO A 604 20.16 -21.08 42.66
CA PRO A 604 19.90 -20.83 41.25
C PRO A 604 19.02 -21.95 40.67
N LYS A 605 18.07 -21.61 39.79
CA LYS A 605 17.31 -22.58 39.01
C LYS A 605 17.88 -22.73 37.60
N ILE A 606 17.41 -23.76 36.90
CA ILE A 606 17.66 -23.89 35.46
C ILE A 606 17.00 -22.70 34.76
N ARG A 607 17.60 -22.27 33.65
CA ARG A 607 17.09 -21.16 32.85
C ARG A 607 15.64 -21.40 32.44
N ASP A 608 14.85 -20.33 32.47
CA ASP A 608 13.43 -20.30 32.10
C ASP A 608 12.50 -21.12 33.02
N GLU A 609 12.97 -21.61 34.18
CA GLU A 609 12.10 -22.23 35.20
C GLU A 609 11.42 -21.21 36.12
N GLY A 610 11.81 -19.93 36.05
CA GLY A 610 11.19 -18.86 36.81
C GLY A 610 11.50 -18.89 38.31
N PHE A 611 10.54 -18.49 39.14
CA PHE A 611 10.72 -18.35 40.58
C PHE A 611 9.99 -19.45 41.37
N GLU A 612 10.64 -19.96 42.42
CA GLU A 612 10.05 -20.92 43.35
C GLU A 612 10.28 -20.49 44.81
N PHE A 613 9.20 -20.49 45.61
CA PHE A 613 9.28 -20.31 47.05
C PHE A 613 9.00 -21.64 47.77
N SER A 614 9.81 -21.98 48.76
CA SER A 614 9.63 -23.17 49.57
C SER A 614 9.88 -22.90 51.06
N ASN A 615 9.28 -23.70 51.92
CA ASN A 615 9.36 -23.54 53.37
C ASN A 615 9.80 -24.84 54.05
N GLU A 616 10.92 -24.78 54.76
CA GLU A 616 11.50 -25.87 55.56
C GLU A 616 11.45 -25.56 57.07
N VAL A 617 10.79 -24.49 57.50
CA VAL A 617 10.73 -24.09 58.92
C VAL A 617 10.06 -25.17 59.78
N VAL A 618 10.76 -25.59 60.82
CA VAL A 618 10.31 -26.55 61.84
C VAL A 618 10.10 -25.89 63.20
N GLY A 619 9.21 -26.46 64.02
CA GLY A 619 9.00 -26.04 65.41
C GLY A 619 8.31 -24.70 65.63
N GLY A 620 7.68 -24.12 64.59
CA GLY A 620 6.87 -22.88 64.73
C GLY A 620 7.67 -21.61 65.00
N ARG A 621 9.00 -21.62 64.75
CA ARG A 621 9.89 -20.46 64.94
C ARG A 621 9.45 -19.23 64.14
N VAL A 622 8.92 -19.48 62.94
CA VAL A 622 8.09 -18.55 62.19
C VAL A 622 6.66 -19.13 62.19
N PRO A 623 5.67 -18.42 62.76
CA PRO A 623 4.27 -18.85 62.72
C PRO A 623 3.79 -19.09 61.29
N ARG A 624 3.00 -20.15 61.07
CA ARG A 624 2.55 -20.54 59.72
C ARG A 624 1.74 -19.44 59.04
N GLU A 625 0.97 -18.67 59.82
CA GLU A 625 0.20 -17.53 59.30
C GLU A 625 1.06 -16.37 58.79
N LEU A 626 2.35 -16.30 59.14
CA LEU A 626 3.27 -15.25 58.71
C LEU A 626 4.13 -15.64 57.48
N ILE A 627 4.15 -16.93 57.12
CA ILE A 627 4.91 -17.42 55.95
C ILE A 627 4.45 -16.76 54.63
N PRO A 628 3.13 -16.62 54.35
CA PRO A 628 2.69 -15.91 53.14
C PRO A 628 3.16 -14.46 53.08
N ALA A 629 3.37 -13.81 54.23
CA ALA A 629 3.91 -12.46 54.27
C ALA A 629 5.39 -12.42 53.89
N VAL A 630 6.18 -13.43 54.31
CA VAL A 630 7.57 -13.59 53.89
C VAL A 630 7.65 -13.82 52.38
N GLU A 631 6.86 -14.76 51.85
CA GLU A 631 6.77 -15.05 50.42
C GLU A 631 6.40 -13.80 49.62
N LYS A 632 5.37 -13.08 50.05
CA LYS A 632 4.97 -11.80 49.45
C LYS A 632 6.13 -10.79 49.44
N GLY A 633 6.90 -10.71 50.53
CA GLY A 633 8.09 -9.88 50.63
C GLY A 633 9.16 -10.27 49.61
N VAL A 634 9.44 -11.57 49.49
CA VAL A 634 10.37 -12.10 48.48
C VAL A 634 9.89 -11.79 47.07
N VAL A 635 8.66 -12.15 46.72
CA VAL A 635 8.07 -11.93 45.39
C VAL A 635 8.07 -10.45 45.00
N SER A 636 7.79 -9.54 45.94
CA SER A 636 7.81 -8.10 45.67
C SER A 636 9.20 -7.60 45.26
N MET A 637 10.26 -8.19 45.82
CA MET A 637 11.66 -7.82 45.59
C MET A 637 12.21 -8.40 44.28
N LEU A 638 11.58 -9.45 43.71
CA LEU A 638 11.96 -9.99 42.39
C LEU A 638 11.77 -8.99 41.24
N LYS A 639 10.98 -7.93 41.44
CA LYS A 639 10.78 -6.90 40.41
C LYS A 639 11.99 -5.98 40.23
N GLU A 640 12.90 -5.94 41.20
CA GLU A 640 14.03 -5.01 41.23
C GLU A 640 15.29 -5.73 41.71
N GLY A 641 16.15 -6.13 40.78
CA GLY A 641 17.42 -6.81 41.10
C GLY A 641 18.44 -5.91 41.80
N VAL A 642 19.56 -6.54 42.21
CA VAL A 642 20.61 -5.90 43.02
C VAL A 642 21.72 -5.27 42.20
N LEU A 643 21.89 -5.65 40.94
CA LEU A 643 22.94 -5.15 40.05
C LEU A 643 22.54 -3.85 39.38
N ALA A 644 21.48 -3.90 38.58
CA ALA A 644 21.00 -2.84 37.71
C ALA A 644 19.51 -2.51 37.94
N GLY A 645 18.83 -3.30 38.79
CA GLY A 645 17.41 -3.11 39.11
C GLY A 645 16.47 -3.78 38.11
N PHE A 646 16.96 -4.75 37.33
CA PHE A 646 16.13 -5.51 36.40
C PHE A 646 15.38 -6.65 37.11
N PRO A 647 14.28 -7.18 36.53
CA PRO A 647 13.56 -8.29 37.13
C PRO A 647 14.44 -9.53 37.34
N VAL A 648 14.25 -10.21 38.46
CA VAL A 648 15.00 -11.37 38.91
C VAL A 648 14.27 -12.64 38.48
N VAL A 649 14.99 -13.55 37.81
CA VAL A 649 14.46 -14.82 37.29
C VAL A 649 15.34 -16.01 37.70
N ASP A 650 14.82 -17.21 37.50
CA ASP A 650 15.51 -18.49 37.72
C ASP A 650 16.10 -18.61 39.14
N LEU A 651 15.24 -18.41 40.14
CA LEU A 651 15.63 -18.35 41.55
C LEU A 651 14.69 -19.18 42.42
N LYS A 652 15.26 -20.00 43.30
CA LYS A 652 14.55 -20.65 44.39
C LYS A 652 14.91 -20.02 45.72
N ALA A 653 13.90 -19.62 46.48
CA ALA A 653 14.05 -19.11 47.84
C ALA A 653 13.45 -20.10 48.84
N VAL A 654 14.28 -20.62 49.74
CA VAL A 654 13.90 -21.57 50.79
C VAL A 654 13.92 -20.87 52.14
N LEU A 655 12.76 -20.69 52.77
CA LEU A 655 12.66 -20.24 54.16
C LEU A 655 12.97 -21.42 55.08
N TYR A 656 14.14 -21.42 55.73
CA TYR A 656 14.57 -22.56 56.55
C TYR A 656 14.62 -22.26 58.06
N ASP A 657 14.73 -20.99 58.46
CA ASP A 657 14.72 -20.60 59.89
C ASP A 657 14.26 -19.14 60.08
N GLY A 658 14.06 -18.73 61.33
CA GLY A 658 13.66 -17.38 61.68
C GLY A 658 13.28 -17.22 63.15
N SER A 659 12.74 -16.06 63.51
CA SER A 659 12.16 -15.85 64.84
C SER A 659 11.05 -14.80 64.82
N THR A 660 10.08 -14.92 65.71
CA THR A 660 9.02 -13.94 65.91
C THR A 660 9.04 -13.34 67.33
N HIS A 661 8.41 -12.18 67.49
CA HIS A 661 8.12 -11.61 68.81
C HIS A 661 6.61 -11.68 69.04
N PRO A 662 6.13 -12.14 70.21
CA PRO A 662 4.70 -12.39 70.43
C PRO A 662 3.78 -11.18 70.21
N VAL A 663 4.29 -9.96 70.43
CA VAL A 663 3.50 -8.72 70.35
C VAL A 663 3.80 -7.91 69.09
N ASP A 664 5.05 -7.95 68.62
CA ASP A 664 5.52 -7.10 67.52
C ASP A 664 5.66 -7.86 66.19
N GLY A 665 5.42 -9.18 66.19
CA GLY A 665 5.46 -10.07 65.03
C GLY A 665 4.25 -9.91 64.11
N LYS A 666 4.31 -8.90 63.24
CA LYS A 666 3.22 -8.55 62.32
C LYS A 666 3.56 -8.96 60.88
N PRO A 667 2.55 -9.25 60.02
CA PRO A 667 2.77 -9.58 58.61
C PRO A 667 3.69 -8.59 57.89
N ILE A 668 3.51 -7.28 58.09
CA ILE A 668 4.34 -6.24 57.48
C ILE A 668 5.83 -6.34 57.89
N ALA A 669 6.13 -6.78 59.11
CA ALA A 669 7.50 -6.93 59.59
C ALA A 669 8.20 -8.12 58.92
N PHE A 670 7.46 -9.21 58.67
CA PHE A 670 7.93 -10.39 57.94
C PHE A 670 8.02 -10.19 56.43
N GLU A 671 7.13 -9.36 55.86
CA GLU A 671 7.22 -8.91 54.47
C GLU A 671 8.52 -8.11 54.24
N ILE A 672 8.78 -7.10 55.08
CA ILE A 672 10.04 -6.34 55.03
C ILE A 672 11.25 -7.24 55.26
N ALA A 673 11.19 -8.15 56.24
CA ALA A 673 12.29 -9.04 56.55
C ALA A 673 12.59 -10.02 55.40
N GLY A 674 11.55 -10.55 54.73
CA GLY A 674 11.69 -11.39 53.53
C GLY A 674 12.36 -10.64 52.38
N SER A 675 11.91 -9.42 52.06
CA SER A 675 12.51 -8.61 50.98
C SER A 675 13.98 -8.30 51.23
N GLN A 676 14.34 -7.95 52.47
CA GLN A 676 15.71 -7.60 52.82
C GLN A 676 16.63 -8.82 52.92
N ALA A 677 16.12 -9.96 53.42
CA ALA A 677 16.85 -11.22 53.40
C ALA A 677 17.16 -11.64 51.95
N LEU A 678 16.19 -11.52 51.03
CA LEU A 678 16.42 -11.79 49.61
C LEU A 678 17.52 -10.88 49.05
N ARG A 679 17.39 -9.56 49.23
CA ARG A 679 18.35 -8.56 48.73
C ARG A 679 19.77 -8.85 49.21
N GLN A 680 19.96 -9.09 50.50
CA GLN A 680 21.28 -9.40 51.06
C GLN A 680 21.85 -10.73 50.57
N GLY A 681 20.99 -11.74 50.39
CA GLY A 681 21.39 -13.03 49.85
C GLY A 681 21.84 -12.92 48.40
N MET A 682 21.07 -12.21 47.56
CA MET A 682 21.40 -11.98 46.16
C MET A 682 22.76 -11.29 45.99
N THR A 683 23.06 -10.26 46.78
CA THR A 683 24.37 -9.57 46.72
C THR A 683 25.56 -10.49 46.99
N LYS A 684 25.35 -11.56 47.78
CA LYS A 684 26.40 -12.54 48.14
C LYS A 684 26.41 -13.77 47.23
N ALA A 685 25.43 -13.93 46.35
CA ALA A 685 25.20 -15.14 45.55
C ALA A 685 25.78 -15.06 44.12
N SER A 686 26.81 -14.23 43.92
CA SER A 686 27.39 -13.94 42.60
C SER A 686 26.31 -13.64 41.56
N PRO A 687 25.57 -12.51 41.73
CA PRO A 687 24.50 -12.15 40.82
C PRO A 687 25.09 -11.84 39.44
N VAL A 688 24.37 -12.19 38.38
CA VAL A 688 24.77 -11.95 36.98
C VAL A 688 23.61 -11.38 36.18
N LEU A 689 23.93 -10.61 35.14
CA LEU A 689 22.94 -10.15 34.16
C LEU A 689 22.66 -11.19 33.09
N LEU A 690 21.40 -11.24 32.65
CA LEU A 690 20.97 -11.98 31.47
C LEU A 690 20.48 -11.02 30.38
N GLU A 691 20.85 -11.30 29.14
CA GLU A 691 20.36 -10.64 27.94
C GLU A 691 19.47 -11.57 27.10
N PRO A 692 18.44 -11.01 26.43
CA PRO A 692 17.63 -11.79 25.50
C PRO A 692 18.39 -12.08 24.21
N ILE A 693 18.43 -13.35 23.84
CA ILE A 693 18.90 -13.83 22.54
C ILE A 693 17.70 -14.01 21.62
N VAL A 694 17.81 -13.47 20.42
CA VAL A 694 16.80 -13.62 19.36
C VAL A 694 17.30 -14.58 18.30
N LYS A 695 16.36 -15.35 17.73
CA LYS A 695 16.59 -16.10 16.50
C LYS A 695 16.36 -15.15 15.33
N LEU A 696 17.44 -14.82 14.63
CA LEU A 696 17.48 -13.94 13.48
C LEU A 696 17.48 -14.77 12.19
N TYR A 697 16.57 -14.44 11.28
CA TYR A 697 16.49 -15.01 9.94
C TYR A 697 16.75 -13.88 8.95
N VAL A 698 17.81 -13.97 8.16
CA VAL A 698 18.19 -12.96 7.16
C VAL A 698 18.10 -13.57 5.78
N THR A 699 17.19 -13.06 4.94
CA THR A 699 17.02 -13.52 3.55
C THR A 699 17.76 -12.56 2.63
N VAL A 700 18.76 -13.06 1.90
CA VAL A 700 19.57 -12.25 0.97
C VAL A 700 19.86 -13.02 -0.31
N PRO A 701 20.11 -12.33 -1.43
CA PRO A 701 20.68 -12.98 -2.62
C PRO A 701 22.04 -13.61 -2.30
N GLU A 702 22.38 -14.68 -3.02
CA GLU A 702 23.54 -15.54 -2.72
C GLU A 702 24.86 -14.76 -2.63
N ASN A 703 25.04 -13.73 -3.46
CA ASN A 703 26.23 -12.89 -3.50
C ASN A 703 26.48 -12.05 -2.23
N TYR A 704 25.47 -11.86 -1.36
CA TYR A 704 25.62 -11.13 -0.10
C TYR A 704 25.81 -12.03 1.13
N THR A 705 25.70 -13.34 0.97
CA THR A 705 25.72 -14.30 2.09
C THR A 705 26.98 -14.17 2.95
N GLY A 706 28.15 -13.98 2.32
CA GLY A 706 29.42 -13.80 3.02
C GLY A 706 29.47 -12.55 3.89
N ASP A 707 28.96 -11.43 3.38
CA ASP A 707 28.91 -10.16 4.09
C ASP A 707 27.99 -10.24 5.32
N ILE A 708 26.82 -10.89 5.17
CA ILE A 708 25.87 -11.11 6.27
C ILE A 708 26.47 -11.98 7.37
N ILE A 709 27.16 -13.06 7.03
CA ILE A 709 27.83 -13.92 8.02
C ILE A 709 28.90 -13.13 8.78
N SER A 710 29.69 -12.31 8.08
CA SER A 710 30.71 -11.47 8.70
C SER A 710 30.09 -10.46 9.68
N ASP A 711 29.00 -9.80 9.27
CA ASP A 711 28.30 -8.82 10.10
C ASP A 711 27.67 -9.45 11.35
N ILE A 712 26.97 -10.58 11.20
CA ILE A 712 26.37 -11.30 12.34
C ILE A 712 27.45 -11.72 13.36
N ASN A 713 28.60 -12.23 12.89
CA ASN A 713 29.71 -12.58 13.77
C ASN A 713 30.28 -11.35 14.50
N SER A 714 30.34 -10.18 13.84
CA SER A 714 30.76 -8.93 14.48
C SER A 714 29.81 -8.47 15.59
N LYS A 715 28.54 -8.87 15.51
CA LYS A 715 27.45 -8.58 16.46
C LYS A 715 27.26 -9.66 17.52
N ARG A 716 28.30 -10.44 17.84
CA ARG A 716 28.24 -11.57 18.80
C ARG A 716 27.21 -12.65 18.43
N GLY A 717 26.82 -12.73 17.17
CA GLY A 717 25.89 -13.73 16.67
C GLY A 717 26.56 -15.09 16.47
N ARG A 718 25.76 -16.15 16.56
CA ARG A 718 26.13 -17.51 16.22
C ARG A 718 25.29 -18.00 15.06
N ILE A 719 25.93 -18.37 13.95
CA ILE A 719 25.25 -18.98 12.81
C ILE A 719 24.76 -20.38 13.18
N LEU A 720 23.47 -20.64 12.98
CA LEU A 720 22.84 -21.95 13.16
C LEU A 720 22.85 -22.75 11.86
N GLY A 721 22.64 -22.08 10.73
CA GLY A 721 22.53 -22.72 9.43
C GLY A 721 22.26 -21.74 8.29
N MET A 722 22.22 -22.31 7.08
CA MET A 722 21.84 -21.61 5.86
C MET A 722 20.86 -22.49 5.09
N VAL A 723 19.74 -21.91 4.67
CA VAL A 723 18.73 -22.59 3.84
C VAL A 723 18.78 -21.94 2.45
N PRO A 724 19.28 -22.65 1.43
CA PRO A 724 19.24 -22.16 0.06
C PRO A 724 17.81 -22.24 -0.48
N GLU A 725 17.35 -21.15 -1.08
CA GLU A 725 16.15 -21.07 -1.91
C GLU A 725 16.54 -20.73 -3.36
N THR A 726 15.58 -20.73 -4.29
CA THR A 726 15.85 -20.60 -5.73
C THR A 726 16.69 -19.38 -6.11
N ARG A 727 16.48 -18.23 -5.46
CA ARG A 727 17.22 -16.97 -5.74
C ARG A 727 17.79 -16.29 -4.50
N TYR A 728 17.52 -16.83 -3.32
CA TYR A 728 17.90 -16.26 -2.04
C TYR A 728 18.50 -17.34 -1.15
N THR A 729 19.26 -16.92 -0.15
CA THR A 729 19.70 -17.76 0.95
C THR A 729 19.17 -17.16 2.24
N ILE A 730 18.56 -17.99 3.07
CA ILE A 730 18.16 -17.62 4.42
C ILE A 730 19.28 -18.00 5.38
N VAL A 731 19.91 -17.01 6.00
CA VAL A 731 20.90 -17.19 7.07
C VAL A 731 20.17 -17.21 8.41
N GLU A 732 20.29 -18.31 9.15
CA GLU A 732 19.71 -18.47 10.47
C GLU A 732 20.79 -18.28 11.54
N ALA A 733 20.54 -17.42 12.52
CA ALA A 733 21.49 -17.09 13.57
C ALA A 733 20.81 -16.84 14.92
N GLU A 734 21.55 -17.03 16.01
CA GLU A 734 21.21 -16.53 17.34
C GLU A 734 22.04 -15.28 17.62
N VAL A 735 21.39 -14.16 17.95
CA VAL A 735 22.07 -12.88 18.18
C VAL A 735 21.48 -12.18 19.41
N PRO A 736 22.28 -11.53 20.25
CA PRO A 736 21.75 -10.71 21.33
C PRO A 736 20.88 -9.57 20.79
N GLN A 737 19.69 -9.39 21.35
CA GLN A 737 18.72 -8.39 20.87
C GLN A 737 19.30 -6.96 20.85
N SER A 738 20.19 -6.65 21.80
CA SER A 738 20.85 -5.34 21.92
C SER A 738 21.69 -4.98 20.70
N GLU A 739 22.19 -5.96 19.95
CA GLU A 739 23.09 -5.75 18.81
C GLU A 739 22.33 -5.54 17.49
N VAL A 740 21.04 -5.89 17.47
CA VAL A 740 20.19 -5.91 16.25
C VAL A 740 19.02 -4.94 16.28
N GLN A 741 18.95 -4.03 17.26
CA GLN A 741 17.88 -3.03 17.33
C GLN A 741 17.83 -2.09 16.11
N ARG A 742 18.95 -1.93 15.39
CA ARG A 742 19.08 -1.12 14.17
C ARG A 742 19.44 -1.95 12.93
N TYR A 743 19.23 -3.27 12.97
CA TYR A 743 19.71 -4.18 11.93
C TYR A 743 19.16 -3.90 10.53
N SER A 744 17.97 -3.29 10.42
CA SER A 744 17.40 -2.86 9.15
C SER A 744 18.31 -1.92 8.36
N GLN A 745 18.95 -0.95 9.05
CA GLN A 745 19.83 0.02 8.42
C GLN A 745 21.12 -0.65 7.92
N ASP A 746 21.71 -1.49 8.78
CA ASP A 746 22.93 -2.24 8.47
C ASP A 746 22.70 -3.16 7.27
N LEU A 747 21.61 -3.95 7.30
CA LEU A 747 21.24 -4.89 6.23
C LEU A 747 21.01 -4.19 4.89
N ARG A 748 20.27 -3.07 4.89
CA ARG A 748 19.98 -2.32 3.67
C ARG A 748 21.26 -1.76 3.05
N SER A 749 22.17 -1.24 3.89
CA SER A 749 23.47 -0.72 3.46
C SER A 749 24.32 -1.81 2.80
N MET A 750 24.39 -3.00 3.40
CA MET A 750 25.19 -4.13 2.87
C MET A 750 24.61 -4.72 1.59
N THR A 751 23.28 -4.82 1.49
CA THR A 751 22.61 -5.59 0.42
C THR A 751 22.07 -4.72 -0.71
N GLY A 752 22.26 -3.40 -0.65
CA GLY A 752 21.59 -2.45 -1.55
C GLY A 752 20.06 -2.53 -1.47
N GLY A 753 19.51 -2.94 -0.32
CA GLY A 753 18.07 -3.14 -0.11
C GLY A 753 17.50 -4.47 -0.62
N ARG A 754 18.35 -5.41 -1.08
CA ARG A 754 17.90 -6.75 -1.50
C ARG A 754 17.67 -7.72 -0.34
N GLY A 755 18.13 -7.37 0.86
CA GLY A 755 17.96 -8.19 2.05
C GLY A 755 16.68 -7.89 2.82
N SER A 756 16.09 -8.92 3.41
CA SER A 756 15.06 -8.80 4.44
C SER A 756 15.46 -9.59 5.69
N TYR A 757 14.91 -9.23 6.84
CA TYR A 757 15.12 -10.01 8.06
C TYR A 757 13.86 -10.07 8.91
N ARG A 758 13.81 -11.09 9.75
CA ARG A 758 12.85 -11.21 10.85
C ARG A 758 13.56 -11.80 12.04
N PHE A 759 13.07 -11.52 13.24
CA PHE A 759 13.54 -12.19 14.44
C PHE A 759 12.41 -12.53 15.39
N GLU A 760 12.64 -13.55 16.21
CA GLU A 760 11.76 -13.96 17.29
C GLU A 760 12.57 -14.19 18.56
N PHE A 761 11.91 -14.05 19.72
CA PHE A 761 12.57 -14.34 21.00
C PHE A 761 12.99 -15.82 21.05
N GLY A 762 14.25 -16.06 21.42
CA GLY A 762 14.78 -17.41 21.65
C GLY A 762 14.76 -17.74 23.14
N HIS A 763 15.75 -17.24 23.86
CA HIS A 763 16.01 -17.54 25.28
C HIS A 763 16.84 -16.42 25.93
N TYR A 764 17.11 -16.55 27.23
CA TYR A 764 18.03 -15.67 27.94
C TYR A 764 19.41 -16.32 28.12
N GLU A 765 20.48 -15.56 27.85
CA GLU A 765 21.86 -15.96 28.12
C GLU A 765 22.56 -14.98 29.06
N GLN A 766 23.62 -15.44 29.70
CA GLN A 766 24.43 -14.59 30.57
C GLN A 766 25.18 -13.54 29.74
N VAL A 767 25.08 -12.28 30.17
CA VAL A 767 25.82 -11.17 29.56
C VAL A 767 27.32 -11.40 29.72
N PRO A 768 28.12 -11.28 28.65
CA PRO A 768 29.57 -11.39 28.74
C PRO A 768 30.19 -10.35 29.71
N GLN A 769 31.13 -10.81 30.54
CA GLN A 769 31.76 -9.99 31.60
C GLN A 769 32.39 -8.69 31.09
N ASN A 770 32.88 -8.67 29.85
CA ASN A 770 33.49 -7.49 29.24
C ASN A 770 32.51 -6.36 28.94
N ILE A 771 31.20 -6.65 28.84
CA ILE A 771 30.16 -5.62 28.59
C ILE A 771 29.19 -5.46 29.76
N GLU A 772 29.12 -6.43 30.68
CA GLU A 772 28.21 -6.42 31.83
C GLU A 772 28.27 -5.11 32.64
N GLN A 773 29.48 -4.65 32.99
CA GLN A 773 29.66 -3.42 33.76
C GLN A 773 29.09 -2.18 33.03
N ARG A 774 29.28 -2.11 31.71
CA ARG A 774 28.75 -1.02 30.88
C ARG A 774 27.22 -1.02 30.89
N VAL A 775 26.59 -2.18 30.84
CA VAL A 775 25.12 -2.31 30.93
C VAL A 775 24.62 -1.85 32.29
N ILE A 776 25.29 -2.26 33.38
CA ILE A 776 24.96 -1.84 34.76
C ILE A 776 25.03 -0.33 34.91
N ASP A 777 26.12 0.30 34.45
CA ASP A 777 26.31 1.74 34.59
C ASP A 777 25.26 2.52 33.78
N THR A 778 24.95 2.06 32.57
CA THR A 778 23.91 2.65 31.71
C THR A 778 22.53 2.58 32.38
N ALA A 779 22.17 1.44 32.94
CA ALA A 779 20.89 1.25 33.63
C ALA A 779 20.76 2.15 34.87
N LYS A 780 21.84 2.27 35.66
CA LYS A 780 21.89 3.15 36.84
C LYS A 780 21.73 4.62 36.47
N GLN A 781 22.37 5.07 35.39
CA GLN A 781 22.23 6.44 34.89
C GLN A 781 20.80 6.72 34.42
N ALA A 782 20.19 5.82 33.64
CA ALA A 782 18.80 5.98 33.18
C ALA A 782 17.80 6.10 34.34
N LYS A 783 18.01 5.31 35.41
CA LYS A 783 17.18 5.35 36.62
C LYS A 783 17.35 6.65 37.41
N ALA A 784 18.57 7.19 37.49
CA ALA A 784 18.84 8.47 38.14
C ALA A 784 18.15 9.64 37.43
N VAL A 785 18.11 9.62 36.08
CA VAL A 785 17.44 10.64 35.25
C VAL A 785 15.91 10.55 35.35
N THR A 786 15.35 9.37 35.61
CA THR A 786 13.89 9.19 35.75
C THR A 786 13.36 9.65 37.12
N ILE A 787 14.23 9.67 38.14
CA ILE A 787 13.90 10.08 39.52
C ILE A 787 14.10 11.59 39.75
N ALA A 788 14.98 12.22 38.96
CA ALA A 788 15.20 13.66 38.93
C ALA A 788 14.15 14.36 38.05
#